data_AF-A0A2T2QV70-F1
#
_entry.id   AF-A0A2T2QV70-F1
#
_cell.length_a   1.000
_cell.length_b   1.000
_cell.length_c   1.000
_cell.angle_alpha   90.00
_cell.angle_beta   90.00
_cell.angle_gamma   90.00
#
_symmetry.space_group_name_H-M   'P 1'
#
loop_
_entity.id
_entity.type
_entity.pdbx_description
1 polymer ?
#
loop_
_entity_poly.entity_id
_entity_poly.type
_entity_poly.pdbx_seq_one_letter_code
_entity_poly.pdbx_strand_id
1 'polypeptide(L)'
;MSNNPEAPPGQTTPPGLLPETYQDLQKSGEVEWAVQRESEKVPNDPHQRVATYLGSLVGRHGLLGGSEERRQSQVAHHVMDPEDIPESYFERQREIARQQGHGDIEINNEMRRQHTEALIADQTASLNAWAEYLNDPDADYPAWFRYYTMRNVLKLADYDKEKGRFRKRSNKTTAPYPELNREALAYVYERLNRRLKGEEQNDEQLQELVQQANFNKLYSHALAECVPSDQEQLQSTAGEWTTYQQLDPEENTERARQLAQSLQGYGTGWCTAGESTAERHLRQGDFHVYYSYDEDGQATVPRVAVRMENGQVAEVRGIAPDQNLEPAITDIAMERLQELPGGEEYLQAAEGMNRVTDIEARARQGQELTARDIYFLREYGGQIQNFGYGRDPRIDELLQDRDPEADMDRMMEEFDHPQLARDMLKSGESGRSDLADNLDKFPPEAVDQVQLARELRDSGRPGDMEILAQNLDKFQPDALDHAEFARDLMNGGLEYILAANLDKFPEGAVDHAKFARDLMERNKEILANNLDKFPEGAVDHAQLARRLVDGGRGHIVAQNLDKFPEGAVDHAKFARDLLESGLSGQKILAQNLNKFRLEAVDQAQLACRLMNNGGVAILVDNLHKFQPESVNYTELAQYLMNNGVYGIETLTDNLDKFPYGAVDHAELVRRMMNNGSNAILACNLDKFQPEAVNQLQLARNLLESGEEGRHILADNLHKFQELPDDVREKLPAI
;
A
#
# COMPACT_ATOMS: atom_id res chain seq x y z
N MET A 1 -32.34 0.03 23.94
CA MET A 1 -32.58 1.41 24.42
C MET A 1 -31.27 1.88 25.04
N SER A 2 -30.42 2.52 24.23
CA SER A 2 -29.10 2.97 24.66
C SER A 2 -29.17 4.48 24.88
N ASN A 3 -28.94 4.91 26.12
CA ASN A 3 -28.93 6.31 26.54
C ASN A 3 -27.61 6.94 26.11
N ASN A 4 -27.60 7.53 24.92
CA ASN A 4 -26.60 8.54 24.57
C ASN A 4 -27.13 9.87 25.15
N PRO A 5 -26.42 10.57 26.05
CA PRO A 5 -26.88 11.86 26.51
C PRO A 5 -26.74 12.84 25.34
N GLU A 6 -27.86 13.09 24.67
CA GLU A 6 -28.06 14.30 23.88
C GLU A 6 -27.66 15.50 24.74
N ALA A 7 -26.63 16.22 24.30
CA ALA A 7 -26.32 17.52 24.88
C ALA A 7 -27.58 18.41 24.77
N PRO A 8 -28.03 19.03 25.88
CA PRO A 8 -29.25 19.83 25.88
C PRO A 8 -29.09 21.05 24.95
N PRO A 9 -30.19 21.55 24.35
CA PRO A 9 -30.14 22.71 23.46
C PRO A 9 -29.82 23.96 24.29
N GLY A 10 -28.55 24.41 24.27
CA GLY A 10 -28.17 25.64 24.95
C GLY A 10 -26.73 25.81 25.43
N GLN A 11 -25.78 24.91 25.11
CA GLN A 11 -24.36 25.17 25.39
C GLN A 11 -23.61 25.47 24.09
N THR A 12 -23.27 26.74 23.94
CA THR A 12 -22.43 27.31 22.89
C THR A 12 -21.04 26.68 22.91
N THR A 13 -20.76 25.70 22.04
CA THR A 13 -19.37 25.41 21.62
C THR A 13 -18.81 26.70 21.02
N PRO A 14 -17.73 27.31 21.52
CA PRO A 14 -17.20 28.52 20.93
C PRO A 14 -16.51 28.16 19.61
N PRO A 15 -17.08 28.45 18.42
CA PRO A 15 -16.49 28.02 17.17
C PRO A 15 -15.51 29.11 16.72
N GLY A 16 -14.53 29.51 17.54
CA GLY A 16 -13.60 30.58 17.13
C GLY A 16 -12.61 30.08 16.08
N LEU A 17 -11.96 28.94 16.35
CA LEU A 17 -10.80 28.50 15.59
C LEU A 17 -11.09 28.25 14.09
N LEU A 18 -12.10 27.46 13.75
CA LEU A 18 -12.33 27.03 12.37
C LEU A 18 -12.81 28.16 11.44
N PRO A 19 -13.83 28.98 11.80
CA PRO A 19 -14.24 30.13 10.98
C PRO A 19 -13.15 31.20 10.85
N GLU A 20 -12.32 31.41 11.88
CA GLU A 20 -11.18 32.35 11.83
C GLU A 20 -10.05 31.82 10.95
N THR A 21 -9.78 30.51 11.02
CA THR A 21 -8.67 29.87 10.28
C THR A 21 -9.04 29.56 8.83
N TYR A 22 -10.31 29.24 8.55
CA TYR A 22 -10.80 28.79 7.24
C TYR A 22 -12.02 29.58 6.78
N GLN A 23 -11.77 30.75 6.18
CA GLN A 23 -12.84 31.60 5.66
C GLN A 23 -13.67 30.94 4.54
N ASP A 24 -13.11 29.95 3.85
CA ASP A 24 -13.78 29.20 2.79
C ASP A 24 -14.81 28.19 3.35
N LEU A 25 -14.58 27.66 4.56
CA LEU A 25 -15.37 26.59 5.15
C LEU A 25 -16.86 26.95 5.27
N GLN A 26 -17.16 28.17 5.72
CA GLN A 26 -18.54 28.64 5.92
C GLN A 26 -19.40 28.65 4.64
N LYS A 27 -18.75 28.62 3.46
CA LYS A 27 -19.37 28.64 2.12
C LYS A 27 -19.20 27.31 1.37
N SER A 28 -18.62 26.30 2.02
CA SER A 28 -18.47 24.98 1.44
C SER A 28 -19.84 24.32 1.21
N GLY A 29 -19.94 23.46 0.19
CA GLY A 29 -21.19 22.79 -0.15
C GLY A 29 -21.68 21.88 0.98
N GLU A 30 -20.76 21.31 1.74
CA GLU A 30 -21.00 20.45 2.90
C GLU A 30 -21.66 21.22 4.05
N VAL A 31 -21.13 22.41 4.37
CA VAL A 31 -21.73 23.29 5.39
C VAL A 31 -23.09 23.80 4.92
N GLU A 32 -23.21 24.20 3.65
CA GLU A 32 -24.47 24.68 3.10
C GLU A 32 -25.56 23.60 3.12
N TRP A 33 -25.22 22.38 2.73
CA TRP A 33 -26.13 21.23 2.77
C TRP A 33 -26.58 20.90 4.21
N ALA A 34 -25.66 20.87 5.17
CA ALA A 34 -25.99 20.57 6.57
C ALA A 34 -26.94 21.63 7.16
N VAL A 35 -26.65 22.91 6.90
CA VAL A 35 -27.46 24.03 7.38
C VAL A 35 -28.87 24.03 6.77
N GLN A 36 -29.01 23.78 5.47
CA GLN A 36 -30.32 23.74 4.79
C GLN A 36 -31.23 22.63 5.34
N ARG A 37 -30.64 21.54 5.83
CA ARG A 37 -31.37 20.37 6.30
C ARG A 37 -31.74 20.45 7.78
N GLU A 38 -30.86 20.99 8.62
CA GLU A 38 -31.05 21.00 10.08
C GLU A 38 -31.66 22.30 10.61
N SER A 39 -31.68 23.38 9.82
CA SER A 39 -32.23 24.68 10.22
C SER A 39 -33.45 25.09 9.39
N GLU A 40 -34.55 25.46 10.07
CA GLU A 40 -35.73 26.05 9.40
C GLU A 40 -35.42 27.39 8.72
N LYS A 41 -34.37 28.09 9.16
CA LYS A 41 -33.82 29.31 8.54
C LYS A 41 -32.30 29.21 8.47
N VAL A 42 -31.75 29.37 7.26
CA VAL A 42 -30.30 29.36 7.01
C VAL A 42 -29.62 30.52 7.75
N PRO A 43 -28.74 30.26 8.74
CA PRO A 43 -28.02 31.32 9.44
C PRO A 43 -26.99 32.00 8.53
N ASN A 44 -26.81 33.31 8.72
CA ASN A 44 -25.77 34.12 8.08
C ASN A 44 -24.48 34.21 8.91
N ASP A 45 -24.53 33.82 10.19
CA ASP A 45 -23.37 33.86 11.08
C ASP A 45 -22.40 32.71 10.76
N PRO A 46 -21.11 32.98 10.45
CA PRO A 46 -20.13 31.96 10.07
C PRO A 46 -19.93 30.90 11.16
N HIS A 47 -19.94 31.33 12.43
CA HIS A 47 -19.71 30.46 13.58
C HIS A 47 -20.88 29.47 13.75
N GLN A 48 -22.12 29.97 13.66
CA GLN A 48 -23.32 29.15 13.74
C GLN A 48 -23.41 28.13 12.59
N ARG A 49 -23.07 28.53 11.36
CA ARG A 49 -23.07 27.64 10.20
C ARG A 49 -22.09 26.47 10.37
N VAL A 50 -20.86 26.78 10.80
CA VAL A 50 -19.84 25.76 11.04
C VAL A 50 -20.24 24.86 12.22
N ALA A 51 -20.83 25.43 13.29
CA ALA A 51 -21.32 24.64 14.42
C ALA A 51 -22.41 23.63 14.01
N THR A 52 -23.38 24.05 13.19
CA THR A 52 -24.41 23.15 12.64
C THR A 52 -23.76 22.01 11.85
N TYR A 53 -22.80 22.32 10.98
CA TYR A 53 -22.08 21.31 10.23
C TYR A 53 -21.31 20.33 11.13
N LEU A 54 -20.56 20.82 12.12
CA LEU A 54 -19.82 19.98 13.08
C LEU A 54 -20.74 19.06 13.90
N GLY A 55 -21.93 19.52 14.28
CA GLY A 55 -22.93 18.71 14.97
C GLY A 55 -23.46 17.56 14.11
N SER A 56 -23.59 17.77 12.80
CA SER A 56 -24.00 16.75 11.83
C SER A 56 -22.88 15.78 11.42
N LEU A 57 -21.62 16.22 11.51
CA LEU A 57 -20.40 15.56 11.04
C LEU A 57 -20.18 14.21 11.73
N VAL A 58 -20.33 14.18 13.06
CA VAL A 58 -20.08 13.00 13.90
C VAL A 58 -21.03 11.83 13.59
N GLY A 59 -22.19 12.09 12.97
CA GLY A 59 -23.18 11.06 12.69
C GLY A 59 -23.25 10.58 11.24
N ARG A 60 -22.80 11.38 10.24
CA ARG A 60 -23.39 11.23 8.90
C ARG A 60 -22.51 11.51 7.67
N HIS A 61 -21.25 11.98 7.79
CA HIS A 61 -20.47 12.31 6.58
C HIS A 61 -18.94 12.29 6.74
N GLY A 62 -18.25 11.71 5.74
CA GLY A 62 -16.82 11.88 5.49
C GLY A 62 -15.91 10.85 6.16
N LEU A 63 -14.61 11.17 6.24
CA LEU A 63 -13.61 10.37 6.97
C LEU A 63 -13.82 10.35 8.50
N LEU A 64 -14.77 11.13 9.04
CA LEU A 64 -15.00 11.36 10.47
C LEU A 64 -16.42 10.97 10.93
N GLY A 65 -17.04 9.99 10.24
CA GLY A 65 -18.33 9.40 10.60
C GLY A 65 -18.99 8.63 9.44
N GLY A 66 -20.13 7.98 9.69
CA GLY A 66 -20.84 7.17 8.69
C GLY A 66 -20.52 5.67 8.74
N SER A 67 -21.06 4.89 7.81
CA SER A 67 -20.78 3.44 7.73
C SER A 67 -19.36 3.17 7.24
N GLU A 68 -18.85 1.98 7.53
CA GLU A 68 -17.54 1.51 7.06
C GLU A 68 -17.39 1.69 5.54
N GLU A 69 -18.40 1.28 4.77
CA GLU A 69 -18.33 1.36 3.31
C GLU A 69 -18.21 2.81 2.82
N ARG A 70 -18.86 3.75 3.49
CA ARG A 70 -18.73 5.17 3.15
C ARG A 70 -17.36 5.72 3.52
N ARG A 71 -16.77 5.27 4.64
CA ARG A 71 -15.44 5.70 5.03
C ARG A 71 -14.41 5.21 4.02
N GLN A 72 -14.46 3.93 3.65
CA GLN A 72 -13.58 3.36 2.63
C GLN A 72 -13.76 4.05 1.26
N SER A 73 -14.99 4.41 0.89
CA SER A 73 -15.22 5.21 -0.33
C SER A 73 -14.57 6.60 -0.27
N GLN A 74 -14.53 7.24 0.90
CA GLN A 74 -13.85 8.53 1.07
C GLN A 74 -12.33 8.40 1.09
N VAL A 75 -11.81 7.32 1.69
CA VAL A 75 -10.38 6.99 1.67
C VAL A 75 -9.93 6.78 0.23
N ALA A 76 -10.67 5.99 -0.54
CA ALA A 76 -10.43 5.75 -1.97
C ALA A 76 -10.41 7.05 -2.80
N HIS A 77 -11.20 8.06 -2.42
CA HIS A 77 -11.20 9.37 -3.08
C HIS A 77 -9.99 10.25 -2.74
N HIS A 78 -9.29 9.94 -1.65
CA HIS A 78 -8.17 10.72 -1.16
C HIS A 78 -6.80 10.08 -1.44
N VAL A 79 -6.75 8.78 -1.74
CA VAL A 79 -5.55 8.11 -2.25
C VAL A 79 -5.34 8.38 -3.74
N MET A 80 -4.13 8.13 -4.21
CA MET A 80 -3.73 8.35 -5.60
C MET A 80 -4.45 7.41 -6.58
N ASP A 81 -4.89 7.95 -7.71
CA ASP A 81 -5.37 7.14 -8.83
C ASP A 81 -4.18 6.44 -9.52
N PRO A 82 -4.31 5.17 -9.95
CA PRO A 82 -3.26 4.45 -10.68
C PRO A 82 -2.68 5.21 -11.88
N GLU A 83 -3.51 6.00 -12.56
CA GLU A 83 -3.15 6.78 -13.74
C GLU A 83 -2.33 8.04 -13.41
N ASP A 84 -2.40 8.52 -12.16
CA ASP A 84 -1.74 9.74 -11.69
C ASP A 84 -0.34 9.49 -11.10
N ILE A 85 0.08 8.21 -10.97
CA ILE A 85 1.40 7.84 -10.48
C ILE A 85 2.47 8.39 -11.44
N PRO A 86 3.37 9.28 -10.97
CA PRO A 86 4.38 9.86 -11.82
C PRO A 86 5.43 8.82 -12.22
N GLU A 87 5.92 8.90 -13.45
CA GLU A 87 6.95 7.98 -13.96
C GLU A 87 8.23 7.99 -13.10
N SER A 88 8.53 9.13 -12.46
CA SER A 88 9.64 9.28 -11.52
C SER A 88 9.56 8.39 -10.27
N TYR A 89 8.37 7.88 -9.93
CA TYR A 89 8.23 6.86 -8.89
C TYR A 89 8.81 5.52 -9.35
N PHE A 90 8.49 5.09 -10.56
CA PHE A 90 9.02 3.85 -11.14
C PHE A 90 10.52 3.97 -11.48
N GLU A 91 10.99 5.17 -11.88
CA GLU A 91 12.44 5.46 -11.95
C GLU A 91 13.12 5.27 -10.60
N ARG A 92 12.52 5.76 -9.51
CA ARG A 92 13.06 5.58 -8.16
C ARG A 92 13.04 4.11 -7.71
N GLN A 93 12.00 3.34 -8.04
CA GLN A 93 11.98 1.90 -7.75
C GLN A 93 13.09 1.15 -8.50
N ARG A 94 13.39 1.52 -9.75
CA ARG A 94 14.56 0.99 -10.48
C ARG A 94 15.87 1.32 -9.79
N GLU A 95 16.00 2.55 -9.29
CA GLU A 95 17.19 2.99 -8.57
C GLU A 95 17.34 2.29 -7.21
N ILE A 96 16.26 2.08 -6.46
CA ILE A 96 16.26 1.29 -5.22
C ILE A 96 16.70 -0.15 -5.50
N ALA A 97 16.13 -0.78 -6.53
CA ALA A 97 16.52 -2.14 -6.92
C ALA A 97 18.01 -2.22 -7.32
N ARG A 98 18.52 -1.22 -8.04
CA ARG A 98 19.95 -1.10 -8.36
C ARG A 98 20.81 -0.97 -7.10
N GLN A 99 20.41 -0.10 -6.16
CA GLN A 99 21.12 0.10 -4.88
C GLN A 99 21.09 -1.16 -3.99
N GLN A 100 20.02 -1.96 -4.09
CA GLN A 100 19.87 -3.25 -3.40
C GLN A 100 20.64 -4.39 -4.09
N GLY A 101 21.39 -4.11 -5.16
CA GLY A 101 22.22 -5.10 -5.85
C GLY A 101 21.48 -5.93 -6.90
N HIS A 102 20.24 -5.57 -7.26
CA HIS A 102 19.49 -6.23 -8.34
C HIS A 102 19.87 -5.73 -9.75
N GLY A 103 20.75 -4.73 -9.85
CA GLY A 103 21.19 -4.16 -11.12
C GLY A 103 20.12 -3.30 -11.80
N ASP A 104 20.32 -3.00 -13.09
CA ASP A 104 19.35 -2.24 -13.88
C ASP A 104 18.18 -3.15 -14.28
N ILE A 105 17.07 -3.03 -13.55
CA ILE A 105 15.84 -3.79 -13.81
C ILE A 105 14.87 -3.00 -14.70
N GLU A 106 14.13 -3.71 -15.55
CA GLU A 106 13.01 -3.15 -16.29
C GLU A 106 11.71 -3.37 -15.51
N ILE A 107 11.01 -2.29 -15.15
CA ILE A 107 9.68 -2.39 -14.53
C ILE A 107 8.67 -2.70 -15.62
N ASN A 108 8.38 -4.00 -15.77
CA ASN A 108 7.33 -4.48 -16.66
C ASN A 108 5.92 -4.13 -16.11
N ASN A 109 4.87 -4.43 -16.88
CA ASN A 109 3.49 -4.09 -16.49
C ASN A 109 3.03 -4.78 -15.20
N GLU A 110 3.54 -5.98 -14.92
CA GLU A 110 3.19 -6.72 -13.71
C GLU A 110 3.84 -6.08 -12.48
N MET A 111 5.13 -5.76 -12.54
CA MET A 111 5.82 -5.01 -11.48
C MET A 111 5.22 -3.62 -11.31
N ARG A 112 4.81 -2.96 -12.41
CA ARG A 112 4.09 -1.69 -12.34
C ARG A 112 2.77 -1.84 -11.59
N ARG A 113 2.01 -2.90 -11.86
CA ARG A 113 0.77 -3.21 -11.14
C ARG A 113 1.04 -3.45 -9.65
N GLN A 114 2.01 -4.30 -9.32
CA GLN A 114 2.37 -4.61 -7.92
C GLN A 114 2.83 -3.37 -7.15
N HIS A 115 3.69 -2.53 -7.75
CA HIS A 115 4.12 -1.28 -7.13
C HIS A 115 2.97 -0.27 -6.98
N THR A 116 2.06 -0.21 -7.95
CA THR A 116 0.84 0.60 -7.86
C THR A 116 -0.07 0.13 -6.72
N GLU A 117 -0.32 -1.19 -6.64
CA GLU A 117 -1.13 -1.80 -5.58
C GLU A 117 -0.52 -1.54 -4.21
N ALA A 118 0.79 -1.74 -4.05
CA ALA A 118 1.51 -1.45 -2.81
C ALA A 118 1.43 0.04 -2.43
N LEU A 119 1.67 0.95 -3.38
CA LEU A 119 1.58 2.39 -3.13
C LEU A 119 0.19 2.81 -2.66
N ILE A 120 -0.86 2.33 -3.34
CA ILE A 120 -2.24 2.66 -2.98
C ILE A 120 -2.62 2.02 -1.64
N ALA A 121 -2.14 0.80 -1.37
CA ALA A 121 -2.32 0.13 -0.09
C ALA A 121 -1.66 0.94 1.04
N ASP A 122 -0.42 1.42 0.86
CA ASP A 122 0.29 2.22 1.87
C ASP A 122 -0.43 3.55 2.15
N GLN A 123 -0.93 4.23 1.10
CA GLN A 123 -1.71 5.45 1.26
C GLN A 123 -3.05 5.20 1.93
N THR A 124 -3.73 4.11 1.57
CA THR A 124 -4.99 3.66 2.17
C THR A 124 -4.79 3.37 3.66
N ALA A 125 -3.80 2.54 4.00
CA ALA A 125 -3.50 2.13 5.36
C ALA A 125 -3.13 3.34 6.25
N SER A 126 -2.23 4.20 5.76
CA SER A 126 -1.83 5.40 6.51
C SER A 126 -2.98 6.39 6.71
N LEU A 127 -3.90 6.56 5.75
CA LEU A 127 -5.08 7.40 5.93
C LEU A 127 -6.13 6.76 6.85
N ASN A 128 -6.32 5.44 6.74
CA ASN A 128 -7.22 4.68 7.61
C ASN A 128 -6.79 4.81 9.07
N ALA A 129 -5.49 4.72 9.37
CA ALA A 129 -4.99 4.92 10.73
C ALA A 129 -5.43 6.27 11.36
N TRP A 130 -5.43 7.36 10.58
CA TRP A 130 -5.96 8.65 11.04
C TRP A 130 -7.48 8.66 11.17
N ALA A 131 -8.18 8.10 10.19
CA ALA A 131 -9.63 8.08 10.17
C ALA A 131 -10.17 7.24 11.34
N GLU A 132 -9.66 6.03 11.54
CA GLU A 132 -10.01 5.13 12.64
C GLU A 132 -9.76 5.81 13.98
N TYR A 133 -8.55 6.31 14.21
CA TYR A 133 -8.24 6.94 15.49
C TYR A 133 -9.10 8.18 15.77
N LEU A 134 -9.36 9.05 14.79
CA LEU A 134 -10.23 10.21 15.03
C LEU A 134 -11.72 9.84 15.17
N ASN A 135 -12.13 8.64 14.76
CA ASN A 135 -13.49 8.14 15.00
C ASN A 135 -13.61 7.28 16.25
N ASP A 136 -12.48 6.91 16.83
CA ASP A 136 -12.43 6.06 18.00
C ASP A 136 -13.14 6.74 19.18
N PRO A 137 -14.09 6.05 19.85
CA PRO A 137 -14.76 6.57 21.04
C PRO A 137 -13.80 6.98 22.17
N ASP A 138 -12.63 6.34 22.27
CA ASP A 138 -11.61 6.57 23.31
C ASP A 138 -10.63 7.72 22.96
N ALA A 139 -10.57 8.10 21.68
CA ALA A 139 -9.85 9.28 21.20
C ALA A 139 -10.71 10.53 21.34
N ASP A 140 -11.02 10.94 22.58
CA ASP A 140 -11.99 12.01 22.87
C ASP A 140 -11.53 13.41 22.45
N TYR A 141 -11.54 13.64 21.15
CA TYR A 141 -11.35 14.93 20.55
C TYR A 141 -12.72 15.54 20.19
N PRO A 142 -12.96 16.82 20.51
CA PRO A 142 -14.16 17.50 20.08
C PRO A 142 -14.23 17.57 18.55
N ALA A 143 -15.45 17.59 18.00
CA ALA A 143 -15.69 17.54 16.54
C ALA A 143 -14.88 18.59 15.75
N TRP A 144 -14.69 19.79 16.31
CA TRP A 144 -13.90 20.83 15.67
C TRP A 144 -12.42 20.42 15.48
N PHE A 145 -11.84 19.71 16.45
CA PHE A 145 -10.44 19.32 16.42
C PHE A 145 -10.22 18.13 15.49
N ARG A 146 -11.16 17.18 15.48
CA ARG A 146 -11.16 16.07 14.52
C ARG A 146 -11.20 16.60 13.08
N TYR A 147 -12.13 17.52 12.81
CA TYR A 147 -12.24 18.18 11.51
C TYR A 147 -10.98 18.98 11.15
N TYR A 148 -10.45 19.78 12.08
CA TYR A 148 -9.21 20.52 11.93
C TYR A 148 -8.06 19.59 11.53
N THR A 149 -7.87 18.50 12.27
CA THR A 149 -6.80 17.53 12.05
C THR A 149 -6.92 16.90 10.68
N MET A 150 -8.07 16.27 10.39
CA MET A 150 -8.28 15.56 9.12
C MET A 150 -8.12 16.49 7.91
N ARG A 151 -8.70 17.70 7.95
CA ARG A 151 -8.58 18.70 6.88
C ARG A 151 -7.11 19.10 6.58
N ASN A 152 -6.24 19.07 7.58
CA ASN A 152 -4.83 19.41 7.40
C ASN A 152 -3.98 18.20 7.02
N VAL A 153 -4.20 17.03 7.64
CA VAL A 153 -3.50 15.77 7.31
C VAL A 153 -3.68 15.42 5.83
N LEU A 154 -4.86 15.67 5.27
CA LEU A 154 -5.13 15.52 3.83
C LEU A 154 -4.20 16.33 2.91
N LYS A 155 -3.51 17.34 3.44
CA LYS A 155 -2.62 18.24 2.69
C LYS A 155 -1.14 17.98 2.98
N LEU A 156 -0.81 17.03 3.85
CA LEU A 156 0.56 16.70 4.24
C LEU A 156 1.06 15.46 3.52
N ALA A 157 2.35 15.42 3.24
CA ALA A 157 3.05 14.25 2.73
C ALA A 157 4.07 13.79 3.79
N ASP A 158 5.24 13.29 3.39
CA ASP A 158 6.28 12.81 4.29
C ASP A 158 6.89 13.92 5.17
N TYR A 159 7.30 13.52 6.39
CA TYR A 159 8.03 14.36 7.33
C TYR A 159 9.52 14.40 6.98
N ASP A 160 10.03 15.59 6.69
CA ASP A 160 11.47 15.80 6.45
C ASP A 160 12.15 16.00 7.81
N LYS A 161 12.78 14.94 8.34
CA LYS A 161 13.43 14.93 9.66
C LYS A 161 14.54 15.99 9.76
N GLU A 162 15.34 16.18 8.71
CA GLU A 162 16.42 17.17 8.68
C GLU A 162 15.89 18.60 8.75
N LYS A 163 14.77 18.86 8.08
CA LYS A 163 14.15 20.20 8.04
C LYS A 163 13.10 20.41 9.12
N GLY A 164 12.80 19.38 9.92
CA GLY A 164 11.79 19.38 10.97
C GLY A 164 10.40 19.82 10.49
N ARG A 165 9.96 19.42 9.28
CA ARG A 165 8.67 19.85 8.72
C ARG A 165 8.08 18.88 7.71
N PHE A 166 6.75 18.85 7.61
CA PHE A 166 6.05 18.10 6.58
C PHE A 166 6.08 18.77 5.22
N ARG A 167 6.24 17.96 4.16
CA ARG A 167 5.99 18.39 2.78
C ARG A 167 4.48 18.51 2.53
N LYS A 168 4.11 19.26 1.48
CA LYS A 168 2.73 19.39 1.04
C LYS A 168 2.40 18.33 0.02
N ARG A 169 1.22 17.72 0.14
CA ARG A 169 0.68 16.77 -0.82
C ARG A 169 0.10 17.49 -2.05
N SER A 170 0.21 16.81 -3.19
CA SER A 170 -0.43 17.08 -4.48
C SER A 170 -0.96 15.75 -5.06
N ASN A 171 -1.71 15.79 -6.16
CA ASN A 171 -2.19 14.58 -6.83
C ASN A 171 -1.05 13.67 -7.34
N LYS A 172 0.19 14.15 -7.42
CA LYS A 172 1.39 13.38 -7.80
C LYS A 172 2.20 12.85 -6.62
N THR A 173 1.68 12.97 -5.39
CA THR A 173 2.41 12.54 -4.20
C THR A 173 2.26 11.04 -4.01
N THR A 174 3.36 10.32 -4.12
CA THR A 174 3.40 8.87 -3.93
C THR A 174 3.62 8.47 -2.48
N ALA A 175 4.05 9.39 -1.62
CA ALA A 175 4.29 9.13 -0.21
C ALA A 175 2.98 8.82 0.55
N PRO A 176 3.01 7.88 1.51
CA PRO A 176 1.94 7.66 2.48
C PRO A 176 1.59 8.95 3.25
N TYR A 177 0.43 8.96 3.90
CA TYR A 177 0.08 10.01 4.84
C TYR A 177 1.08 10.03 6.01
N PRO A 178 1.29 11.20 6.64
CA PRO A 178 2.05 11.27 7.89
C PRO A 178 1.66 10.13 8.82
N GLU A 179 2.64 9.50 9.45
CA GLU A 179 2.35 8.54 10.51
C GLU A 179 1.64 9.26 11.67
N LEU A 180 0.62 8.61 12.22
CA LEU A 180 -0.12 9.13 13.36
C LEU A 180 0.72 8.96 14.63
N ASN A 181 1.30 10.05 15.11
CA ASN A 181 1.76 10.17 16.48
C ASN A 181 0.65 10.82 17.34
N ARG A 182 0.03 10.02 18.21
CA ARG A 182 -1.12 10.42 19.03
C ARG A 182 -0.71 11.31 20.20
N GLU A 183 0.49 11.13 20.75
CA GLU A 183 1.06 12.00 21.78
C GLU A 183 1.25 13.42 21.24
N ALA A 184 1.90 13.53 20.07
CA ALA A 184 2.07 14.79 19.37
C ALA A 184 0.71 15.42 19.00
N LEU A 185 -0.29 14.61 18.65
CA LEU A 185 -1.63 15.13 18.34
C LEU A 185 -2.33 15.67 19.59
N ALA A 186 -2.23 14.95 20.72
CA ALA A 186 -2.76 15.39 22.01
C ALA A 186 -2.07 16.69 22.47
N TYR A 187 -0.76 16.81 22.26
CA TYR A 187 -0.03 18.06 22.49
C TYR A 187 -0.63 19.20 21.66
N VAL A 188 -0.83 19.02 20.34
CA VAL A 188 -1.43 20.06 19.48
C VAL A 188 -2.83 20.44 19.96
N TYR A 189 -3.65 19.45 20.32
CA TYR A 189 -4.99 19.71 20.87
C TYR A 189 -4.92 20.57 22.12
N GLU A 190 -4.08 20.20 23.09
CA GLU A 190 -3.96 20.89 24.38
C GLU A 190 -3.55 22.36 24.19
N ARG A 191 -2.55 22.62 23.35
CA ARG A 191 -2.08 23.98 23.07
C ARG A 191 -3.18 24.85 22.45
N LEU A 192 -3.94 24.29 21.50
CA LEU A 192 -5.07 25.00 20.89
C LEU A 192 -6.25 25.17 21.85
N ASN A 193 -6.51 24.18 22.71
CA ASN A 193 -7.58 24.23 23.71
C ASN A 193 -7.31 25.31 24.76
N ARG A 194 -6.07 25.41 25.26
CA ARG A 194 -5.62 26.50 26.15
C ARG A 194 -5.81 27.86 25.51
N ARG A 195 -5.41 28.02 24.24
CA ARG A 195 -5.68 29.25 23.48
C ARG A 195 -7.17 29.60 23.46
N LEU A 196 -8.04 28.62 23.22
CA LEU A 196 -9.50 28.83 23.20
C LEU A 196 -10.07 29.20 24.58
N LYS A 197 -9.43 28.74 25.67
CA LYS A 197 -9.75 29.12 27.05
C LYS A 197 -9.15 30.47 27.48
N GLY A 198 -8.30 31.07 26.65
CA GLY A 198 -7.60 32.33 26.96
C GLY A 198 -6.42 32.16 27.92
N GLU A 199 -5.88 30.95 28.04
CA GLU A 199 -4.73 30.62 28.89
C GLU A 199 -3.40 30.88 28.14
N GLU A 200 -2.40 31.42 28.85
CA GLU A 200 -1.06 31.66 28.29
C GLU A 200 -0.29 30.35 28.10
N GLN A 201 0.52 30.28 27.03
CA GLN A 201 1.50 29.20 26.85
C GLN A 201 2.74 29.47 27.70
N ASN A 202 3.49 28.40 28.00
CA ASN A 202 4.66 28.47 28.87
C ASN A 202 5.86 29.21 28.25
N ASP A 203 5.84 29.48 26.94
CA ASP A 203 6.93 30.10 26.17
C ASP A 203 6.40 31.03 25.06
N GLU A 204 7.10 32.13 24.77
CA GLU A 204 6.70 33.15 23.78
C GLU A 204 6.70 32.64 22.33
N GLN A 205 7.65 31.79 21.95
CA GLN A 205 7.71 31.20 20.60
C GLN A 205 6.55 30.21 20.40
N LEU A 206 6.26 29.41 21.43
CA LEU A 206 5.11 28.52 21.44
C LEU A 206 3.79 29.31 21.38
N GLN A 207 3.68 30.43 22.10
CA GLN A 207 2.52 31.32 22.03
C GLN A 207 2.28 31.80 20.59
N GLU A 208 3.32 32.27 19.88
CA GLU A 208 3.18 32.70 18.48
C GLU A 208 2.74 31.55 17.56
N LEU A 209 3.33 30.36 17.74
CA LEU A 209 3.02 29.16 16.97
C LEU A 209 1.54 28.77 17.11
N VAL A 210 1.02 28.82 18.33
CA VAL A 210 -0.37 28.49 18.67
C VAL A 210 -1.35 29.54 18.15
N GLN A 211 -0.97 30.82 18.13
CA GLN A 211 -1.78 31.88 17.54
C GLN A 211 -1.96 31.72 16.02
N GLN A 212 -0.96 31.17 15.33
CA GLN A 212 -1.06 30.88 13.90
C GLN A 212 -2.02 29.71 13.57
N ALA A 213 -2.36 28.86 14.55
CA ALA A 213 -3.19 27.65 14.37
C ALA A 213 -2.78 26.79 13.15
N ASN A 214 -1.50 26.79 12.79
CA ASN A 214 -1.01 26.06 11.63
C ASN A 214 -0.68 24.62 12.04
N PHE A 215 -1.52 23.66 11.63
CA PHE A 215 -1.38 22.27 12.04
C PHE A 215 0.00 21.70 11.68
N ASN A 216 0.51 21.94 10.47
CA ASN A 216 1.82 21.42 10.04
C ASN A 216 2.92 21.88 11.00
N LYS A 217 2.97 23.19 11.32
CA LYS A 217 3.99 23.72 12.22
C LYS A 217 3.83 23.22 13.66
N LEU A 218 2.59 23.21 14.16
CA LEU A 218 2.29 22.75 15.52
C LEU A 218 2.60 21.26 15.70
N TYR A 219 2.21 20.44 14.73
CA TYR A 219 2.44 19.00 14.74
C TYR A 219 3.92 18.66 14.54
N SER A 220 4.63 19.41 13.69
CA SER A 220 6.08 19.25 13.54
C SER A 220 6.84 19.60 14.81
N HIS A 221 6.42 20.66 15.52
CA HIS A 221 6.99 21.01 16.82
C HIS A 221 6.68 19.93 17.86
N ALA A 222 5.41 19.49 17.95
CA ALA A 222 5.01 18.43 18.86
C ALA A 222 5.78 17.12 18.62
N LEU A 223 6.01 16.74 17.37
CA LEU A 223 6.83 15.57 17.03
C LEU A 223 8.27 15.69 17.52
N ALA A 224 8.88 16.88 17.43
CA ALA A 224 10.23 17.10 17.95
C ALA A 224 10.29 17.00 19.48
N GLU A 225 9.23 17.43 20.16
CA GLU A 225 9.11 17.29 21.62
C GLU A 225 8.82 15.85 22.07
N CYS A 226 8.18 15.04 21.23
CA CYS A 226 7.79 13.65 21.54
C CYS A 226 8.82 12.60 21.09
N VAL A 227 10.06 12.97 20.75
CA VAL A 227 11.13 11.98 20.45
C VAL A 227 11.74 11.50 21.78
N PRO A 228 11.79 10.17 22.04
CA PRO A 228 12.39 9.65 23.26
C PRO A 228 13.85 10.07 23.40
N SER A 229 14.27 10.36 24.63
CA SER A 229 15.61 10.88 24.91
C SER A 229 16.73 9.84 24.74
N ASP A 230 16.51 8.55 25.05
CA ASP A 230 17.54 7.51 24.90
C ASP A 230 16.98 6.07 24.91
N GLN A 231 17.27 5.28 23.87
CA GLN A 231 16.91 3.84 23.83
C GLN A 231 17.65 3.00 24.88
N GLU A 232 18.80 3.48 25.40
CA GLU A 232 19.55 2.78 26.45
C GLU A 232 18.78 2.71 27.78
N GLN A 233 17.90 3.69 28.06
CA GLN A 233 17.06 3.72 29.26
C GLN A 233 16.00 2.62 29.30
N LEU A 234 15.71 1.99 28.16
CA LEU A 234 14.72 0.91 28.03
C LEU A 234 15.30 -0.49 28.32
N GLN A 235 16.60 -0.60 28.63
CA GLN A 235 17.26 -1.89 28.89
C GLN A 235 16.85 -2.53 30.24
N SER A 236 16.46 -1.72 31.23
CA SER A 236 16.03 -2.19 32.54
C SER A 236 14.50 -2.22 32.63
N THR A 237 13.95 -3.32 33.14
CA THR A 237 12.50 -3.45 33.41
C THR A 237 12.14 -3.19 34.87
N ALA A 238 13.13 -3.03 35.75
CA ALA A 238 12.90 -2.73 37.16
C ALA A 238 12.31 -1.33 37.32
N GLY A 239 11.31 -1.20 38.18
CA GLY A 239 10.49 -0.01 38.29
C GLY A 239 9.36 -0.15 39.29
N GLU A 240 8.46 0.83 39.28
CA GLU A 240 7.36 0.93 40.25
C GLU A 240 6.06 1.35 39.58
N TRP A 241 4.95 0.83 40.11
CA TRP A 241 3.61 1.28 39.76
C TRP A 241 3.25 2.55 40.51
N THR A 242 2.90 3.61 39.78
CA THR A 242 2.26 4.80 40.33
C THR A 242 0.78 4.80 39.98
N THR A 243 -0.07 5.08 40.97
CA THR A 243 -1.52 5.18 40.77
C THR A 243 -1.96 6.63 40.92
N TYR A 244 -2.58 7.15 39.86
CA TYR A 244 -3.25 8.44 39.86
C TYR A 244 -4.74 8.20 40.12
N GLN A 245 -5.20 8.59 41.31
CA GLN A 245 -6.57 8.34 41.75
C GLN A 245 -7.60 9.15 40.95
N GLN A 246 -8.78 8.57 40.77
CA GLN A 246 -9.94 9.20 40.16
C GLN A 246 -10.16 10.61 40.75
N LEU A 247 -10.41 11.58 39.89
CA LEU A 247 -10.73 12.96 40.27
C LEU A 247 -12.19 13.06 40.72
N ASP A 248 -12.40 13.64 41.89
CA ASP A 248 -13.74 14.04 42.31
C ASP A 248 -14.28 15.16 41.39
N PRO A 249 -15.60 15.26 41.19
CA PRO A 249 -16.20 16.30 40.35
C PRO A 249 -15.80 17.74 40.71
N GLU A 250 -15.50 17.98 41.99
CA GLU A 250 -15.13 19.29 42.55
C GLU A 250 -13.60 19.49 42.69
N GLU A 251 -12.79 18.47 42.40
CA GLU A 251 -11.34 18.51 42.55
C GLU A 251 -10.65 19.29 41.40
N ASN A 252 -9.53 19.96 41.71
CA ASN A 252 -8.77 20.69 40.69
C ASN A 252 -8.03 19.73 39.75
N THR A 253 -7.54 20.25 38.63
CA THR A 253 -6.89 19.45 37.57
C THR A 253 -5.39 19.22 37.80
N GLU A 254 -4.88 19.43 39.02
CA GLU A 254 -3.44 19.32 39.31
C GLU A 254 -2.93 17.88 39.15
N ARG A 255 -3.70 16.87 39.58
CA ARG A 255 -3.32 15.46 39.39
C ARG A 255 -3.28 15.08 37.91
N ALA A 256 -4.23 15.60 37.12
CA ALA A 256 -4.24 15.41 35.67
C ALA A 256 -3.02 16.05 35.00
N ARG A 257 -2.61 17.24 35.47
CA ARG A 257 -1.38 17.89 35.03
C ARG A 257 -0.15 17.07 35.38
N GLN A 258 -0.07 16.53 36.59
CA GLN A 258 1.05 15.67 37.02
C GLN A 258 1.15 14.39 36.18
N LEU A 259 0.02 13.72 35.94
CA LEU A 259 -0.04 12.55 35.05
C LEU A 259 0.45 12.92 33.66
N ALA A 260 -0.13 13.95 33.03
CA ALA A 260 0.26 14.36 31.68
C ALA A 260 1.75 14.73 31.60
N GLN A 261 2.27 15.53 32.53
CA GLN A 261 3.68 15.92 32.58
C GLN A 261 4.62 14.74 32.75
N SER A 262 4.24 13.71 33.51
CA SER A 262 5.05 12.51 33.69
C SER A 262 5.20 11.66 32.43
N LEU A 263 4.31 11.84 31.44
CA LEU A 263 4.28 11.07 30.20
C LEU A 263 4.89 11.84 29.02
N GLN A 264 4.86 13.17 29.06
CA GLN A 264 5.33 14.03 27.98
C GLN A 264 6.82 13.84 27.70
N GLY A 265 7.17 13.71 26.42
CA GLY A 265 8.56 13.72 25.96
C GLY A 265 9.25 12.36 25.99
N TYR A 266 8.58 11.32 26.48
CA TYR A 266 9.08 9.95 26.42
C TYR A 266 8.73 9.22 25.11
N GLY A 267 7.95 9.85 24.23
CA GLY A 267 7.57 9.29 22.94
C GLY A 267 6.78 7.98 23.06
N THR A 268 6.03 7.83 24.15
CA THR A 268 5.13 6.69 24.42
C THR A 268 4.06 6.53 23.36
N GLY A 269 3.76 7.62 22.64
CA GLY A 269 2.65 7.67 21.72
C GLY A 269 1.29 7.75 22.42
N TRP A 270 1.21 7.81 23.76
CA TRP A 270 -0.07 7.82 24.48
C TRP A 270 -0.74 9.19 24.44
N CYS A 271 -2.05 9.22 24.17
CA CYS A 271 -2.81 10.47 24.18
C CYS A 271 -2.96 11.10 25.58
N THR A 272 -2.76 10.32 26.64
CA THR A 272 -2.80 10.75 28.05
C THR A 272 -1.68 11.70 28.43
N ALA A 273 -0.64 11.84 27.59
CA ALA A 273 0.34 12.91 27.74
C ALA A 273 -0.26 14.32 27.54
N GLY A 274 -1.48 14.45 27.02
CA GLY A 274 -2.23 15.71 27.03
C GLY A 274 -3.00 15.93 28.34
N GLU A 275 -2.88 17.13 28.95
CA GLU A 275 -3.53 17.46 30.24
C GLU A 275 -5.05 17.24 30.22
N SER A 276 -5.74 17.68 29.16
CA SER A 276 -7.19 17.47 29.00
C SER A 276 -7.60 16.00 28.89
N THR A 277 -6.81 15.18 28.21
CA THR A 277 -7.06 13.73 28.11
C THR A 277 -6.82 13.04 29.45
N ALA A 278 -5.74 13.39 30.14
CA ALA A 278 -5.45 12.91 31.50
C ALA A 278 -6.58 13.27 32.48
N GLU A 279 -7.07 14.51 32.44
CA GLU A 279 -8.18 14.96 33.28
C GLU A 279 -9.43 14.11 33.05
N ARG A 280 -9.78 13.89 31.80
CA ARG A 280 -10.96 13.13 31.43
C ARG A 280 -10.88 11.66 31.85
N HIS A 281 -9.75 10.99 31.59
CA HIS A 281 -9.56 9.61 32.03
C HIS A 281 -9.64 9.51 33.55
N LEU A 282 -9.00 10.45 34.27
CA LEU A 282 -9.07 10.49 35.73
C LEU A 282 -10.48 10.82 36.24
N ARG A 283 -11.37 11.44 35.47
CA ARG A 283 -12.79 11.59 35.89
C ARG A 283 -13.57 10.28 35.78
N GLN A 284 -13.15 9.37 34.92
CA GLN A 284 -13.81 8.09 34.65
C GLN A 284 -13.34 6.97 35.59
N GLY A 285 -12.10 7.05 36.10
CA GLY A 285 -11.54 6.09 37.04
C GLY A 285 -10.08 6.39 37.39
N ASP A 286 -9.46 5.49 38.14
CA ASP A 286 -8.02 5.53 38.41
C ASP A 286 -7.20 5.33 37.12
N PHE A 287 -5.97 5.84 37.11
CA PHE A 287 -5.01 5.60 36.05
C PHE A 287 -3.70 5.09 36.64
N HIS A 288 -3.28 3.89 36.25
CA HIS A 288 -2.05 3.28 36.74
C HIS A 288 -0.97 3.37 35.66
N VAL A 289 0.24 3.78 36.04
CA VAL A 289 1.39 3.80 35.14
C VAL A 289 2.56 3.07 35.80
N TYR A 290 3.16 2.13 35.08
CA TYR A 290 4.42 1.54 35.47
C TYR A 290 5.57 2.35 34.90
N TYR A 291 6.45 2.83 35.77
CA TYR A 291 7.66 3.56 35.40
C TYR A 291 8.89 2.71 35.70
N SER A 292 9.71 2.44 34.70
CA SER A 292 11.04 1.88 34.93
C SER A 292 11.98 2.95 35.50
N TYR A 293 13.02 2.49 36.21
CA TYR A 293 14.04 3.36 36.75
C TYR A 293 14.90 3.97 35.63
N ASP A 294 15.15 5.27 35.70
CA ASP A 294 16.16 5.97 34.90
C ASP A 294 17.60 5.68 35.40
N GLU A 295 18.59 6.30 34.76
CA GLU A 295 20.01 6.16 35.13
C GLU A 295 20.33 6.62 36.57
N ASP A 296 19.52 7.53 37.12
CA ASP A 296 19.63 8.03 38.49
C ASP A 296 18.84 7.15 39.50
N GLY A 297 18.25 6.05 39.02
CA GLY A 297 17.49 5.11 39.83
C GLY A 297 16.10 5.62 40.24
N GLN A 298 15.56 6.65 39.56
CA GLN A 298 14.23 7.19 39.81
C GLN A 298 13.22 6.58 38.84
N ALA A 299 12.03 6.21 39.34
CA ALA A 299 10.99 5.60 38.51
C ALA A 299 10.27 6.68 37.68
N THR A 300 10.87 7.06 36.55
CA THR A 300 10.45 8.21 35.73
C THR A 300 10.15 7.85 34.28
N VAL A 301 10.62 6.69 33.79
CA VAL A 301 10.46 6.28 32.39
C VAL A 301 9.18 5.47 32.23
N PRO A 302 8.09 5.98 31.61
CA PRO A 302 6.83 5.28 31.48
C PRO A 302 6.92 4.08 30.51
N ARG A 303 6.35 2.93 30.90
CA ARG A 303 6.42 1.67 30.13
C ARG A 303 5.06 1.03 29.88
N VAL A 304 4.17 1.09 30.87
CA VAL A 304 2.81 0.52 30.80
C VAL A 304 1.82 1.50 31.39
N ALA A 305 0.66 1.66 30.74
CA ALA A 305 -0.48 2.41 31.26
C ALA A 305 -1.71 1.50 31.35
N VAL A 306 -2.44 1.57 32.46
CA VAL A 306 -3.73 0.90 32.68
C VAL A 306 -4.76 1.95 33.06
N ARG A 307 -5.77 2.13 32.21
CA ARG A 307 -6.89 3.05 32.43
C ARG A 307 -8.05 2.30 33.05
N MET A 308 -8.58 2.82 34.17
CA MET A 308 -9.82 2.34 34.75
C MET A 308 -10.99 3.21 34.28
N GLU A 309 -12.15 2.59 34.06
CA GLU A 309 -13.42 3.27 33.82
C GLU A 309 -14.52 2.55 34.58
N ASN A 310 -15.35 3.30 35.30
CA ASN A 310 -16.44 2.74 36.11
C ASN A 310 -16.00 1.63 37.08
N GLY A 311 -14.74 1.70 37.54
CA GLY A 311 -14.15 0.74 38.49
C GLY A 311 -13.61 -0.55 37.87
N GLN A 312 -13.54 -0.66 36.53
CA GLN A 312 -12.95 -1.79 35.82
C GLN A 312 -11.83 -1.35 34.87
N VAL A 313 -10.92 -2.24 34.53
CA VAL A 313 -9.91 -2.02 33.49
C VAL A 313 -10.61 -1.80 32.16
N ALA A 314 -10.42 -0.63 31.59
CA ALA A 314 -11.00 -0.25 30.31
C ALA A 314 -9.98 -0.28 29.17
N GLU A 315 -8.70 -0.15 29.50
CA GLU A 315 -7.63 -0.13 28.50
C GLU A 315 -6.27 -0.40 29.12
N VAL A 316 -5.39 -1.09 28.38
CA VAL A 316 -4.00 -1.36 28.75
C VAL A 316 -3.11 -1.04 27.55
N ARG A 317 -2.08 -0.22 27.73
CA ARG A 317 -1.17 0.21 26.65
C ARG A 317 0.29 0.08 27.07
N GLY A 318 1.14 -0.26 26.12
CA GLY A 318 2.60 -0.19 26.23
C GLY A 318 3.20 0.80 25.25
N ILE A 319 4.52 0.77 25.12
CA ILE A 319 5.30 1.69 24.27
C ILE A 319 5.90 1.02 23.03
N ALA A 320 5.55 -0.24 22.74
CA ALA A 320 5.92 -0.92 21.51
C ALA A 320 5.07 -0.41 20.32
N PRO A 321 5.36 -0.81 19.06
CA PRO A 321 4.53 -0.46 17.90
C PRO A 321 3.03 -0.71 18.15
N ASP A 322 2.18 0.20 17.67
CA ASP A 322 0.73 0.24 17.91
C ASP A 322 0.30 0.33 19.37
N GLN A 323 1.20 0.77 20.26
CA GLN A 323 1.02 0.84 21.73
C GLN A 323 0.86 -0.52 22.39
N ASN A 324 1.42 -1.56 21.77
CA ASN A 324 1.50 -2.87 22.38
C ASN A 324 2.45 -2.89 23.59
N LEU A 325 2.30 -3.90 24.44
CA LEU A 325 3.26 -4.17 25.50
C LEU A 325 4.58 -4.66 24.91
N GLU A 326 5.67 -4.18 25.50
CA GLU A 326 6.97 -4.78 25.23
C GLU A 326 7.02 -6.17 25.86
N PRO A 327 7.64 -7.16 25.20
CA PRO A 327 7.68 -8.51 25.73
C PRO A 327 8.33 -8.58 27.13
N ALA A 328 9.39 -7.80 27.35
CA ALA A 328 10.11 -7.76 28.62
C ALA A 328 9.29 -7.17 29.79
N ILE A 329 8.21 -6.43 29.52
CA ILE A 329 7.34 -5.82 30.55
C ILE A 329 5.99 -6.53 30.70
N THR A 330 5.71 -7.53 29.86
CA THR A 330 4.38 -8.16 29.80
C THR A 330 4.03 -8.87 31.11
N ASP A 331 4.97 -9.59 31.73
CA ASP A 331 4.73 -10.26 33.01
C ASP A 331 4.42 -9.26 34.14
N ILE A 332 5.11 -8.12 34.18
CA ILE A 332 4.86 -7.04 35.15
C ILE A 332 3.46 -6.45 34.97
N ALA A 333 3.03 -6.25 33.72
CA ALA A 333 1.67 -5.82 33.41
C ALA A 333 0.63 -6.85 33.85
N MET A 334 0.87 -8.13 33.59
CA MET A 334 -0.03 -9.23 33.97
C MET A 334 -0.22 -9.36 35.47
N GLU A 335 0.88 -9.32 36.24
CA GLU A 335 0.81 -9.35 37.71
C GLU A 335 -0.11 -8.24 38.24
N ARG A 336 -0.03 -7.04 37.64
CA ARG A 336 -0.89 -5.93 38.01
C ARG A 336 -2.35 -6.15 37.60
N LEU A 337 -2.60 -6.64 36.39
CA LEU A 337 -3.96 -6.85 35.88
C LEU A 337 -4.72 -7.92 36.67
N GLN A 338 -4.03 -8.93 37.21
CA GLN A 338 -4.66 -9.93 38.10
C GLN A 338 -5.22 -9.32 39.40
N GLU A 339 -4.70 -8.16 39.83
CA GLU A 339 -5.17 -7.46 41.02
C GLU A 339 -6.31 -6.47 40.73
N LEU A 340 -6.53 -6.11 39.46
CA LEU A 340 -7.48 -5.07 39.06
C LEU A 340 -8.80 -5.67 38.55
N PRO A 341 -9.97 -5.14 38.94
CA PRO A 341 -11.25 -5.61 38.41
C PRO A 341 -11.32 -5.45 36.88
N GLY A 342 -11.72 -6.49 36.16
CA GLY A 342 -11.78 -6.47 34.68
C GLY A 342 -10.44 -6.78 33.99
N GLY A 343 -9.33 -6.91 34.72
CA GLY A 343 -8.03 -7.25 34.13
C GLY A 343 -7.96 -8.67 33.53
N GLU A 344 -8.86 -9.57 33.95
CA GLU A 344 -8.99 -10.93 33.40
C GLU A 344 -9.28 -10.98 31.89
N GLU A 345 -9.98 -9.96 31.35
CA GLU A 345 -10.28 -9.86 29.92
C GLU A 345 -9.02 -9.67 29.06
N TYR A 346 -7.94 -9.15 29.66
CA TYR A 346 -6.68 -8.83 28.97
C TYR A 346 -5.63 -9.95 29.08
N LEU A 347 -5.91 -11.02 29.83
CA LEU A 347 -4.97 -12.13 30.00
C LEU A 347 -4.78 -12.92 28.69
N GLN A 348 -5.83 -13.05 27.87
CA GLN A 348 -5.74 -13.72 26.57
C GLN A 348 -4.85 -12.95 25.58
N ALA A 349 -4.93 -11.62 25.58
CA ALA A 349 -4.04 -10.76 24.80
C ALA A 349 -2.58 -10.93 25.24
N ALA A 350 -2.33 -11.02 26.56
CA ALA A 350 -0.99 -11.27 27.10
C ALA A 350 -0.42 -12.64 26.70
N GLU A 351 -1.24 -13.69 26.80
CA GLU A 351 -0.85 -15.05 26.38
C GLU A 351 -0.53 -15.11 24.88
N GLY A 352 -1.37 -14.48 24.05
CA GLY A 352 -1.15 -14.37 22.61
C GLY A 352 0.17 -13.65 22.29
N MET A 353 0.40 -12.51 22.92
CA MET A 353 1.59 -11.69 22.70
C MET A 353 2.90 -12.35 23.13
N ASN A 354 2.87 -13.04 24.28
CA ASN A 354 4.00 -13.83 24.75
C ASN A 354 4.32 -14.97 23.77
N ARG A 355 3.30 -15.60 23.20
CA ARG A 355 3.49 -16.66 22.22
C ARG A 355 4.07 -16.14 20.90
N VAL A 356 3.61 -14.99 20.40
CA VAL A 356 4.22 -14.33 19.22
C VAL A 356 5.70 -14.03 19.48
N THR A 357 6.01 -13.50 20.66
CA THR A 357 7.40 -13.18 21.05
C THR A 357 8.28 -14.43 21.13
N ASP A 358 7.79 -15.52 21.74
CA ASP A 358 8.53 -16.79 21.80
C ASP A 358 8.85 -17.31 20.39
N ILE A 359 7.86 -17.29 19.50
CA ILE A 359 8.02 -17.72 18.10
C ILE A 359 9.05 -16.84 17.39
N GLU A 360 8.96 -15.52 17.54
CA GLU A 360 9.90 -14.56 16.94
C GLU A 360 11.33 -14.78 17.46
N ALA A 361 11.51 -14.94 18.77
CA ALA A 361 12.82 -15.17 19.37
C ALA A 361 13.45 -16.46 18.86
N ARG A 362 12.66 -17.53 18.69
CA ARG A 362 13.11 -18.79 18.08
C ARG A 362 13.45 -18.61 16.60
N ALA A 363 12.60 -17.93 15.84
CA ALA A 363 12.81 -17.67 14.42
C ALA A 363 14.09 -16.87 14.15
N ARG A 364 14.36 -15.82 14.95
CA ARG A 364 15.61 -15.01 14.88
C ARG A 364 16.87 -15.82 15.18
N GLN A 365 16.75 -16.93 15.92
CA GLN A 365 17.85 -17.87 16.17
C GLN A 365 18.00 -18.92 15.06
N GLY A 366 17.24 -18.81 13.97
CA GLY A 366 17.23 -19.74 12.84
C GLY A 366 16.50 -21.05 13.14
N GLN A 367 15.66 -21.10 14.18
CA GLN A 367 14.82 -22.27 14.43
C GLN A 367 13.60 -22.24 13.51
N GLU A 368 13.27 -23.39 12.92
CA GLU A 368 12.05 -23.51 12.13
C GLU A 368 10.79 -23.45 13.01
N LEU A 369 9.76 -22.78 12.51
CA LEU A 369 8.44 -22.76 13.10
C LEU A 369 7.78 -24.14 12.98
N THR A 370 7.14 -24.57 14.05
CA THR A 370 6.37 -25.82 14.09
C THR A 370 4.99 -25.65 13.43
N ALA A 371 4.31 -26.74 13.09
CA ALA A 371 2.93 -26.66 12.58
C ALA A 371 1.99 -25.94 13.56
N ARG A 372 2.23 -26.06 14.88
CA ARG A 372 1.48 -25.36 15.92
C ARG A 372 1.77 -23.87 16.00
N ASP A 373 2.98 -23.45 15.69
CA ASP A 373 3.34 -22.03 15.60
C ASP A 373 2.63 -21.41 14.40
N ILE A 374 2.66 -22.08 13.25
CA ILE A 374 2.00 -21.63 12.01
C ILE A 374 0.48 -21.57 12.20
N TYR A 375 -0.15 -22.63 12.73
CA TYR A 375 -1.58 -22.68 13.04
C TYR A 375 -2.00 -21.51 13.95
N PHE A 376 -1.15 -21.13 14.90
CA PHE A 376 -1.40 -20.00 15.79
C PHE A 376 -1.25 -18.66 15.08
N LEU A 377 -0.17 -18.43 14.33
CA LEU A 377 0.06 -17.19 13.58
C LEU A 377 -0.97 -16.96 12.46
N ARG A 378 -1.50 -18.03 11.87
CA ARG A 378 -2.61 -17.98 10.91
C ARG A 378 -3.98 -17.81 11.58
N GLU A 379 -4.01 -17.75 12.91
CA GLU A 379 -5.21 -17.46 13.71
C GLU A 379 -6.35 -18.46 13.48
N TYR A 380 -6.04 -19.68 13.02
CA TYR A 380 -7.04 -20.73 12.79
C TYR A 380 -7.74 -21.12 14.09
N GLY A 381 -7.01 -21.14 15.21
CA GLY A 381 -7.55 -21.38 16.54
C GLY A 381 -8.29 -20.21 17.18
N GLY A 382 -8.40 -19.08 16.47
CA GLY A 382 -8.97 -17.82 16.97
C GLY A 382 -8.01 -16.65 16.81
N GLN A 383 -8.58 -15.44 16.79
CA GLN A 383 -7.82 -14.20 16.65
C GLN A 383 -6.85 -14.00 17.82
N ILE A 384 -5.63 -13.57 17.49
CA ILE A 384 -4.64 -13.14 18.47
C ILE A 384 -5.02 -11.75 18.95
N GLN A 385 -5.53 -11.69 20.18
CA GLN A 385 -5.80 -10.42 20.85
C GLN A 385 -4.49 -9.69 21.16
N ASN A 386 -4.54 -8.36 21.17
CA ASN A 386 -3.40 -7.51 21.48
C ASN A 386 -3.84 -6.31 22.33
N PHE A 387 -2.88 -5.52 22.79
CA PHE A 387 -3.09 -4.35 23.65
C PHE A 387 -3.22 -3.05 22.86
N GLY A 388 -2.86 -3.10 21.58
CA GLY A 388 -2.89 -1.97 20.67
C GLY A 388 -4.19 -1.86 19.89
N TYR A 389 -4.15 -1.02 18.85
CA TYR A 389 -5.29 -0.77 17.98
C TYR A 389 -5.28 -1.60 16.69
N GLY A 390 -4.13 -2.19 16.38
CA GLY A 390 -3.89 -2.96 15.16
C GLY A 390 -3.41 -4.36 15.48
N ARG A 391 -3.49 -5.24 14.47
CA ARG A 391 -2.88 -6.58 14.53
C ARG A 391 -1.36 -6.43 14.73
N ASP A 392 -0.76 -7.33 15.52
CA ASP A 392 0.69 -7.29 15.76
C ASP A 392 1.44 -7.49 14.42
N PRO A 393 2.24 -6.50 13.96
CA PRO A 393 2.91 -6.56 12.66
C PRO A 393 3.89 -7.72 12.54
N ARG A 394 4.44 -8.20 13.67
CA ARG A 394 5.36 -9.34 13.69
C ARG A 394 4.71 -10.62 13.16
N ILE A 395 3.40 -10.75 13.26
CA ILE A 395 2.70 -11.94 12.74
C ILE A 395 2.88 -12.01 11.22
N ASP A 396 2.74 -10.89 10.52
CA ASP A 396 2.94 -10.84 9.07
C ASP A 396 4.42 -11.01 8.70
N GLU A 397 5.33 -10.39 9.43
CA GLU A 397 6.78 -10.58 9.25
C GLU A 397 7.20 -12.05 9.39
N LEU A 398 6.61 -12.78 10.35
CA LEU A 398 6.89 -14.21 10.58
C LEU A 398 6.29 -15.12 9.49
N LEU A 399 5.28 -14.65 8.76
CA LEU A 399 4.62 -15.41 7.70
C LEU A 399 5.11 -15.04 6.29
N GLN A 400 5.71 -13.86 6.09
CA GLN A 400 6.00 -13.26 4.79
C GLN A 400 6.81 -14.15 3.84
N ASP A 401 7.89 -14.77 4.32
CA ASP A 401 8.80 -15.58 3.49
C ASP A 401 8.47 -17.08 3.53
N ARG A 402 7.30 -17.45 4.08
CA ARG A 402 6.91 -18.85 4.21
C ARG A 402 6.22 -19.34 2.95
N ASP A 403 6.44 -20.62 2.64
CA ASP A 403 5.71 -21.34 1.61
C ASP A 403 4.36 -21.84 2.20
N PRO A 404 3.21 -21.28 1.78
CA PRO A 404 1.91 -21.68 2.30
C PRO A 404 1.57 -23.14 2.01
N GLU A 405 2.06 -23.69 0.89
CA GLU A 405 1.78 -25.07 0.49
C GLU A 405 2.47 -26.05 1.44
N ALA A 406 3.76 -25.81 1.71
CA ALA A 406 4.56 -26.60 2.64
C ALA A 406 4.06 -26.47 4.10
N ASP A 407 3.59 -25.28 4.47
CA ASP A 407 2.98 -25.04 5.79
C ASP A 407 1.72 -25.88 5.98
N MET A 408 0.86 -25.92 4.96
CA MET A 408 -0.34 -26.75 4.99
C MET A 408 0.01 -28.23 5.09
N ASP A 409 1.00 -28.72 4.34
CA ASP A 409 1.43 -30.13 4.41
C ASP A 409 1.86 -30.51 5.83
N ARG A 410 2.65 -29.67 6.49
CA ARG A 410 3.04 -29.87 7.89
C ARG A 410 1.82 -29.92 8.83
N MET A 411 0.85 -29.03 8.63
CA MET A 411 -0.38 -29.04 9.44
C MET A 411 -1.22 -30.30 9.19
N MET A 412 -1.30 -30.78 7.95
CA MET A 412 -1.99 -32.02 7.60
C MET A 412 -1.32 -33.27 8.19
N GLU A 413 -0.02 -33.23 8.48
CA GLU A 413 0.68 -34.31 9.18
C GLU A 413 0.44 -34.32 10.69
N GLU A 414 0.32 -33.13 11.32
CA GLU A 414 0.29 -33.00 12.78
C GLU A 414 -1.12 -32.85 13.39
N PHE A 415 -2.09 -32.30 12.66
CA PHE A 415 -3.43 -32.00 13.16
C PHE A 415 -4.49 -33.00 12.73
N ASP A 416 -5.55 -33.11 13.54
CA ASP A 416 -6.77 -33.82 13.16
C ASP A 416 -7.48 -33.04 12.03
N HIS A 417 -7.63 -33.66 10.85
CA HIS A 417 -8.12 -32.95 9.65
C HIS A 417 -9.52 -32.36 9.82
N PRO A 418 -10.51 -33.08 10.39
CA PRO A 418 -11.82 -32.48 10.65
C PRO A 418 -11.77 -31.30 11.61
N GLN A 419 -10.90 -31.32 12.62
CA GLN A 419 -10.73 -30.20 13.54
C GLN A 419 -10.07 -29.00 12.84
N LEU A 420 -8.98 -29.22 12.11
CA LEU A 420 -8.29 -28.18 11.35
C LEU A 420 -9.23 -27.49 10.35
N ALA A 421 -9.99 -28.27 9.57
CA ALA A 421 -10.94 -27.72 8.61
C ALA A 421 -12.03 -26.87 9.29
N ARG A 422 -12.55 -27.30 10.44
CA ARG A 422 -13.54 -26.52 11.20
C ARG A 422 -12.97 -25.21 11.75
N ASP A 423 -11.71 -25.22 12.17
CA ASP A 423 -11.04 -24.05 12.72
C ASP A 423 -10.78 -23.03 11.61
N MET A 424 -10.25 -23.47 10.47
CA MET A 424 -10.09 -22.65 9.26
C MET A 424 -11.41 -22.06 8.77
N LEU A 425 -12.48 -22.85 8.74
CA LEU A 425 -13.81 -22.37 8.35
C LEU A 425 -14.34 -21.25 9.28
N LYS A 426 -13.97 -21.30 10.56
CA LYS A 426 -14.40 -20.33 11.58
C LYS A 426 -13.49 -19.11 11.71
N SER A 427 -12.24 -19.19 11.26
CA SER A 427 -11.25 -18.11 11.41
C SER A 427 -11.46 -16.95 10.42
N GLY A 428 -12.60 -16.92 9.73
CA GLY A 428 -13.01 -15.81 8.87
C GLY A 428 -12.58 -16.01 7.43
N GLU A 429 -12.31 -14.90 6.76
CA GLU A 429 -12.04 -14.88 5.31
C GLU A 429 -10.75 -15.61 4.93
N SER A 430 -9.63 -15.29 5.61
CA SER A 430 -8.33 -15.91 5.34
C SER A 430 -8.38 -17.42 5.51
N GLY A 431 -9.00 -17.91 6.59
CA GLY A 431 -9.15 -19.35 6.83
C GLY A 431 -10.02 -20.07 5.80
N ARG A 432 -11.12 -19.44 5.35
CA ARG A 432 -11.95 -20.00 4.28
C ARG A 432 -11.21 -20.04 2.94
N SER A 433 -10.43 -19.01 2.63
CA SER A 433 -9.57 -18.99 1.44
C SER A 433 -8.55 -20.12 1.50
N ASP A 434 -7.79 -20.19 2.59
CA ASP A 434 -6.76 -21.22 2.78
C ASP A 434 -7.38 -22.63 2.71
N LEU A 435 -8.59 -22.82 3.24
CA LEU A 435 -9.30 -24.10 3.20
C LEU A 435 -9.77 -24.45 1.78
N ALA A 436 -10.30 -23.49 1.03
CA ALA A 436 -10.71 -23.70 -0.36
C ALA A 436 -9.51 -24.00 -1.27
N ASP A 437 -8.41 -23.27 -1.08
CA ASP A 437 -7.17 -23.43 -1.85
C ASP A 437 -6.50 -24.78 -1.60
N ASN A 438 -6.70 -25.37 -0.42
CA ASN A 438 -6.11 -26.67 -0.04
C ASN A 438 -7.15 -27.80 0.07
N LEU A 439 -8.35 -27.63 -0.49
CA LEU A 439 -9.47 -28.55 -0.29
C LEU A 439 -9.16 -29.99 -0.72
N ASP A 440 -8.32 -30.16 -1.74
CA ASP A 440 -7.85 -31.45 -2.28
C ASP A 440 -6.88 -32.19 -1.34
N LYS A 441 -6.26 -31.50 -0.39
CA LYS A 441 -5.41 -32.12 0.65
C LYS A 441 -6.22 -32.79 1.74
N PHE A 442 -7.46 -32.36 1.97
CA PHE A 442 -8.33 -32.90 3.01
C PHE A 442 -9.09 -34.16 2.53
N PRO A 443 -9.26 -35.16 3.39
CA PRO A 443 -10.25 -36.21 3.15
C PRO A 443 -11.64 -35.56 2.94
N PRO A 444 -12.44 -35.98 1.94
CA PRO A 444 -13.69 -35.29 1.63
C PRO A 444 -14.69 -35.25 2.81
N GLU A 445 -14.66 -36.25 3.68
CA GLU A 445 -15.47 -36.31 4.91
C GLU A 445 -15.00 -35.39 6.04
N ALA A 446 -13.78 -34.83 5.95
CA ALA A 446 -13.23 -33.93 6.97
C ALA A 446 -13.77 -32.51 6.84
N VAL A 447 -14.25 -32.12 5.66
CA VAL A 447 -14.68 -30.75 5.35
C VAL A 447 -16.18 -30.71 5.07
N ASP A 448 -16.91 -29.79 5.71
CA ASP A 448 -18.27 -29.45 5.32
C ASP A 448 -18.22 -28.53 4.08
N GLN A 449 -18.06 -29.14 2.91
CA GLN A 449 -17.89 -28.42 1.64
C GLN A 449 -19.14 -27.62 1.25
N VAL A 450 -20.33 -28.09 1.65
CA VAL A 450 -21.60 -27.37 1.45
C VAL A 450 -21.59 -26.07 2.27
N GLN A 451 -21.17 -26.15 3.53
CA GLN A 451 -21.02 -24.96 4.38
C GLN A 451 -19.98 -24.00 3.82
N LEU A 452 -18.81 -24.50 3.41
CA LEU A 452 -17.75 -23.67 2.83
C LEU A 452 -18.22 -22.94 1.56
N ALA A 453 -18.81 -23.66 0.61
CA ALA A 453 -19.32 -23.08 -0.64
C ALA A 453 -20.40 -22.02 -0.36
N ARG A 454 -21.30 -22.29 0.60
CA ARG A 454 -22.33 -21.33 1.02
C ARG A 454 -21.72 -20.08 1.66
N GLU A 455 -20.73 -20.22 2.55
CA GLU A 455 -20.11 -19.08 3.22
C GLU A 455 -19.31 -18.19 2.26
N LEU A 456 -18.65 -18.78 1.26
CA LEU A 456 -17.96 -18.04 0.20
C LEU A 456 -18.93 -17.35 -0.76
N ARG A 457 -19.99 -18.05 -1.18
CA ARG A 457 -21.00 -17.51 -2.10
C ARG A 457 -21.84 -16.40 -1.46
N ASP A 458 -22.31 -16.62 -0.23
CA ASP A 458 -23.30 -15.75 0.41
C ASP A 458 -22.66 -14.56 1.16
N SER A 459 -21.33 -14.42 1.16
CA SER A 459 -20.65 -13.29 1.82
C SER A 459 -20.94 -11.94 1.15
N GLY A 460 -21.35 -11.96 -0.12
CA GLY A 460 -21.58 -10.76 -0.93
C GLY A 460 -20.31 -10.05 -1.39
N ARG A 461 -19.13 -10.62 -1.11
CA ARG A 461 -17.84 -10.05 -1.52
C ARG A 461 -17.36 -10.71 -2.82
N PRO A 462 -16.99 -9.92 -3.85
CA PRO A 462 -16.47 -10.47 -5.10
C PRO A 462 -15.27 -11.41 -4.93
N GLY A 463 -14.37 -11.11 -3.97
CA GLY A 463 -13.19 -11.93 -3.69
C GLY A 463 -13.53 -13.35 -3.21
N ASP A 464 -14.48 -13.50 -2.28
CA ASP A 464 -14.91 -14.82 -1.80
C ASP A 464 -15.56 -15.66 -2.93
N MET A 465 -16.36 -15.03 -3.79
CA MET A 465 -16.92 -15.69 -4.97
C MET A 465 -15.84 -16.06 -5.99
N GLU A 466 -14.79 -15.25 -6.13
CA GLU A 466 -13.65 -15.56 -6.98
C GLU A 466 -12.90 -16.78 -6.46
N ILE A 467 -12.62 -16.86 -5.16
CA ILE A 467 -12.00 -18.02 -4.50
C ILE A 467 -12.82 -19.29 -4.76
N LEU A 468 -14.15 -19.22 -4.59
CA LEU A 468 -15.04 -20.35 -4.88
C LEU A 468 -14.97 -20.78 -6.35
N ALA A 469 -14.98 -19.83 -7.29
CA ALA A 469 -14.87 -20.14 -8.71
C ALA A 469 -13.49 -20.70 -9.09
N GLN A 470 -12.42 -20.20 -8.47
CA GLN A 470 -11.05 -20.65 -8.70
C GLN A 470 -10.80 -22.06 -8.13
N ASN A 471 -11.56 -22.52 -7.15
CA ASN A 471 -11.39 -23.84 -6.54
C ASN A 471 -12.54 -24.81 -6.87
N LEU A 472 -13.44 -24.44 -7.78
CA LEU A 472 -14.70 -25.15 -8.04
C LEU A 472 -14.51 -26.63 -8.39
N ASP A 473 -13.43 -26.96 -9.08
CA ASP A 473 -13.04 -28.33 -9.47
C ASP A 473 -12.58 -29.21 -8.29
N LYS A 474 -12.23 -28.60 -7.16
CA LYS A 474 -11.87 -29.30 -5.91
C LYS A 474 -13.10 -29.66 -5.06
N PHE A 475 -14.24 -29.01 -5.30
CA PHE A 475 -15.48 -29.28 -4.57
C PHE A 475 -16.14 -30.58 -5.06
N GLN A 476 -16.81 -31.27 -4.15
CA GLN A 476 -17.70 -32.38 -4.50
C GLN A 476 -18.82 -31.88 -5.42
N PRO A 477 -19.26 -32.67 -6.42
CA PRO A 477 -20.27 -32.24 -7.38
C PRO A 477 -21.60 -31.78 -6.77
N ASP A 478 -21.95 -32.29 -5.59
CA ASP A 478 -23.18 -31.98 -4.84
C ASP A 478 -23.00 -30.92 -3.75
N ALA A 479 -21.79 -30.37 -3.57
CA ALA A 479 -21.53 -29.30 -2.60
C ALA A 479 -22.22 -27.98 -2.95
N LEU A 480 -22.48 -27.74 -4.24
CA LEU A 480 -23.03 -26.49 -4.78
C LEU A 480 -23.84 -26.73 -6.07
N ASP A 481 -24.93 -25.99 -6.26
CA ASP A 481 -25.58 -25.87 -7.57
C ASP A 481 -24.75 -24.93 -8.46
N HIS A 482 -23.97 -25.51 -9.36
CA HIS A 482 -23.05 -24.79 -10.24
C HIS A 482 -23.77 -23.86 -11.24
N ALA A 483 -25.00 -24.22 -11.65
CA ALA A 483 -25.80 -23.40 -12.54
C ALA A 483 -26.46 -22.23 -11.81
N GLU A 484 -26.82 -22.40 -10.54
CA GLU A 484 -27.17 -21.30 -9.64
C GLU A 484 -25.97 -20.36 -9.46
N PHE A 485 -24.79 -20.89 -9.12
CA PHE A 485 -23.60 -20.07 -8.90
C PHE A 485 -23.19 -19.25 -10.14
N ALA A 486 -23.20 -19.85 -11.33
CA ALA A 486 -22.95 -19.11 -12.56
C ALA A 486 -23.96 -17.98 -12.81
N ARG A 487 -25.23 -18.17 -12.42
CA ARG A 487 -26.26 -17.12 -12.50
C ARG A 487 -26.03 -16.02 -11.46
N ASP A 488 -25.59 -16.36 -10.27
CA ASP A 488 -25.28 -15.38 -9.22
C ASP A 488 -24.13 -14.46 -9.67
N LEU A 489 -23.06 -15.03 -10.24
CA LEU A 489 -21.96 -14.24 -10.83
C LEU A 489 -22.47 -13.30 -11.92
N MET A 490 -23.31 -13.78 -12.83
CA MET A 490 -23.89 -12.96 -13.91
C MET A 490 -24.81 -11.84 -13.40
N ASN A 491 -25.61 -12.12 -12.37
CA ASN A 491 -26.55 -11.15 -11.80
C ASN A 491 -25.81 -10.09 -10.94
N GLY A 492 -24.68 -10.48 -10.34
CA GLY A 492 -23.82 -9.61 -9.54
C GLY A 492 -22.90 -8.69 -10.34
N GLY A 493 -22.88 -8.80 -11.68
CA GLY A 493 -21.92 -8.05 -12.51
C GLY A 493 -20.49 -8.60 -12.43
N LEU A 494 -20.36 -9.88 -12.06
CA LEU A 494 -19.10 -10.59 -11.88
C LEU A 494 -18.82 -11.53 -13.06
N GLU A 495 -19.28 -11.17 -14.26
CA GLU A 495 -19.07 -11.97 -15.48
C GLU A 495 -17.58 -12.20 -15.81
N TYR A 496 -16.67 -11.35 -15.31
CA TYR A 496 -15.23 -11.54 -15.47
C TYR A 496 -14.73 -12.76 -14.69
N ILE A 497 -15.25 -13.01 -13.48
CA ILE A 497 -14.93 -14.19 -12.66
C ILE A 497 -15.41 -15.45 -13.37
N LEU A 498 -16.65 -15.43 -13.87
CA LEU A 498 -17.23 -16.56 -14.59
C LEU A 498 -16.44 -16.87 -15.87
N ALA A 499 -16.10 -15.86 -16.67
CA ALA A 499 -15.31 -16.05 -17.88
C ALA A 499 -13.89 -16.56 -17.57
N ALA A 500 -13.27 -16.07 -16.51
CA ALA A 500 -11.93 -16.47 -16.10
C ALA A 500 -11.87 -17.88 -15.47
N ASN A 501 -12.99 -18.50 -15.10
CA ASN A 501 -13.00 -19.84 -14.50
C ASN A 501 -13.94 -20.81 -15.24
N LEU A 502 -14.31 -20.51 -16.48
CA LEU A 502 -15.32 -21.24 -17.24
C LEU A 502 -14.97 -22.72 -17.42
N ASP A 503 -13.68 -23.04 -17.51
CA ASP A 503 -13.12 -24.39 -17.59
C ASP A 503 -13.31 -25.24 -16.33
N LYS A 504 -13.57 -24.62 -15.18
CA LYS A 504 -13.84 -25.29 -13.90
C LYS A 504 -15.32 -25.60 -13.69
N PHE A 505 -16.21 -25.03 -14.49
CA PHE A 505 -17.64 -25.33 -14.42
C PHE A 505 -17.94 -26.66 -15.12
N PRO A 506 -18.73 -27.56 -14.50
CA PRO A 506 -19.10 -28.82 -15.11
C PRO A 506 -19.97 -28.62 -16.35
N GLU A 507 -19.93 -29.59 -17.25
CA GLU A 507 -20.70 -29.54 -18.50
C GLU A 507 -22.20 -29.32 -18.22
N GLY A 508 -22.79 -28.34 -18.91
CA GLY A 508 -24.19 -27.98 -18.75
C GLY A 508 -24.50 -26.98 -17.63
N ALA A 509 -23.54 -26.65 -16.75
CA ALA A 509 -23.73 -25.59 -15.74
C ALA A 509 -23.86 -24.20 -16.36
N VAL A 510 -23.16 -23.96 -17.47
CA VAL A 510 -23.19 -22.70 -18.22
C VAL A 510 -23.64 -22.92 -19.65
N ASP A 511 -24.65 -22.16 -20.09
CA ASP A 511 -24.97 -22.02 -21.52
C ASP A 511 -23.92 -21.11 -22.17
N HIS A 512 -22.84 -21.72 -22.65
CA HIS A 512 -21.68 -21.02 -23.21
C HIS A 512 -22.04 -20.12 -24.40
N ALA A 513 -22.96 -20.57 -25.26
CA ALA A 513 -23.40 -19.78 -26.41
C ALA A 513 -24.22 -18.56 -26.00
N LYS A 514 -25.08 -18.70 -24.98
CA LYS A 514 -25.78 -17.55 -24.39
C LYS A 514 -24.82 -16.62 -23.68
N PHE A 515 -23.90 -17.15 -22.87
CA PHE A 515 -22.92 -16.34 -22.14
C PHE A 515 -22.01 -15.54 -23.09
N ALA A 516 -21.51 -16.16 -24.16
CA ALA A 516 -20.76 -15.48 -25.20
C ALA A 516 -21.55 -14.34 -25.86
N ARG A 517 -22.84 -14.55 -26.15
CA ARG A 517 -23.72 -13.48 -26.69
C ARG A 517 -23.91 -12.35 -25.69
N ASP A 518 -24.13 -12.66 -24.41
CA ASP A 518 -24.30 -11.66 -23.36
C ASP A 518 -23.02 -10.81 -23.20
N LEU A 519 -21.84 -11.43 -23.19
CA LEU A 519 -20.55 -10.73 -23.17
C LEU A 519 -20.31 -9.93 -24.45
N MET A 520 -20.65 -10.45 -25.63
CA MET A 520 -20.51 -9.73 -26.90
C MET A 520 -21.23 -8.37 -26.89
N GLU A 521 -22.40 -8.32 -26.25
CA GLU A 521 -23.17 -7.09 -26.11
C GLU A 521 -22.64 -6.18 -24.99
N ARG A 522 -22.42 -6.74 -23.80
CA ARG A 522 -22.10 -5.97 -22.59
C ARG A 522 -20.61 -5.67 -22.43
N ASN A 523 -19.76 -6.69 -22.59
CA ASN A 523 -18.32 -6.58 -22.36
C ASN A 523 -17.50 -7.54 -23.23
N LYS A 524 -17.25 -7.12 -24.47
CA LYS A 524 -16.56 -7.90 -25.51
C LYS A 524 -15.05 -8.06 -25.24
N GLU A 525 -14.49 -7.27 -24.33
CA GLU A 525 -13.09 -7.41 -23.91
C GLU A 525 -12.89 -8.64 -23.05
N ILE A 526 -13.79 -8.86 -22.08
CA ILE A 526 -13.81 -10.08 -21.25
C ILE A 526 -13.90 -11.32 -22.15
N LEU A 527 -14.77 -11.29 -23.15
CA LEU A 527 -14.90 -12.39 -24.10
C LEU A 527 -13.61 -12.64 -24.88
N ALA A 528 -12.99 -11.59 -25.42
CA ALA A 528 -11.75 -11.70 -26.19
C ALA A 528 -10.58 -12.25 -25.36
N ASN A 529 -10.47 -11.82 -24.11
CA ASN A 529 -9.41 -12.24 -23.20
C ASN A 529 -9.54 -13.71 -22.75
N ASN A 530 -10.74 -14.31 -22.86
CA ASN A 530 -11.03 -15.67 -22.40
C ASN A 530 -11.50 -16.61 -23.53
N LEU A 531 -11.23 -16.28 -24.81
CA LEU A 531 -11.70 -17.07 -25.96
C LEU A 531 -11.34 -18.56 -25.89
N ASP A 532 -10.16 -18.87 -25.38
CA ASP A 532 -9.63 -20.22 -25.21
C ASP A 532 -10.45 -21.10 -24.25
N LYS A 533 -11.28 -20.48 -23.40
CA LYS A 533 -12.15 -21.18 -22.44
C LYS A 533 -13.53 -21.48 -22.98
N PHE A 534 -13.89 -20.93 -24.15
CA PHE A 534 -15.18 -21.21 -24.78
C PHE A 534 -15.08 -22.43 -25.71
N PRO A 535 -16.07 -23.35 -25.68
CA PRO A 535 -16.08 -24.48 -26.58
C PRO A 535 -16.27 -24.04 -28.05
N GLU A 536 -15.81 -24.89 -28.97
CA GLU A 536 -15.93 -24.63 -30.41
C GLU A 536 -17.39 -24.34 -30.81
N GLY A 537 -17.59 -23.28 -31.59
CA GLY A 537 -18.92 -22.86 -32.05
C GLY A 537 -19.74 -22.03 -31.05
N ALA A 538 -19.29 -21.84 -29.80
CA ALA A 538 -19.98 -20.96 -28.85
C ALA A 538 -19.84 -19.46 -29.20
N VAL A 539 -18.73 -19.09 -29.84
CA VAL A 539 -18.39 -17.69 -30.15
C VAL A 539 -18.31 -17.47 -31.67
N ASP A 540 -18.98 -16.43 -32.16
CA ASP A 540 -18.72 -15.88 -33.50
C ASP A 540 -17.47 -14.99 -33.44
N HIS A 541 -16.31 -15.63 -33.60
CA HIS A 541 -14.99 -15.00 -33.50
C HIS A 541 -14.79 -13.90 -34.55
N ALA A 542 -15.31 -14.08 -35.77
CA ALA A 542 -15.21 -13.08 -36.84
C ALA A 542 -16.08 -11.85 -36.52
N GLN A 543 -17.26 -12.04 -35.95
CA GLN A 543 -18.08 -10.92 -35.44
C GLN A 543 -17.41 -10.22 -34.27
N LEU A 544 -16.83 -10.96 -33.31
CA LEU A 544 -16.11 -10.37 -32.18
C LEU A 544 -14.97 -9.46 -32.64
N ALA A 545 -14.09 -9.98 -33.50
CA ALA A 545 -12.95 -9.23 -34.02
C ALA A 545 -13.40 -7.95 -34.73
N ARG A 546 -14.42 -8.05 -35.61
CA ARG A 546 -14.98 -6.86 -36.30
C ARG A 546 -15.53 -5.84 -35.32
N ARG A 547 -16.35 -6.24 -34.34
CA ARG A 547 -16.95 -5.31 -33.36
C ARG A 547 -15.89 -4.64 -32.49
N LEU A 548 -14.81 -5.33 -32.13
CA LEU A 548 -13.70 -4.74 -31.39
C LEU A 548 -12.92 -3.73 -32.24
N VAL A 549 -12.60 -4.07 -33.48
CA VAL A 549 -11.91 -3.16 -34.41
C VAL A 549 -12.76 -1.93 -34.71
N ASP A 550 -14.02 -2.10 -35.08
CA ASP A 550 -14.97 -1.01 -35.38
C ASP A 550 -15.20 -0.10 -34.16
N GLY A 551 -15.08 -0.65 -32.95
CA GLY A 551 -15.17 0.07 -31.68
C GLY A 551 -13.87 0.73 -31.22
N GLY A 552 -12.80 0.72 -32.03
CA GLY A 552 -11.49 1.30 -31.69
C GLY A 552 -10.66 0.46 -30.70
N ARG A 553 -11.09 -0.78 -30.41
CA ARG A 553 -10.45 -1.72 -29.47
C ARG A 553 -9.59 -2.76 -30.20
N GLY A 554 -8.98 -2.37 -31.33
CA GLY A 554 -8.12 -3.25 -32.13
C GLY A 554 -6.91 -3.79 -31.35
N HIS A 555 -6.40 -3.06 -30.36
CA HIS A 555 -5.30 -3.55 -29.51
C HIS A 555 -5.64 -4.88 -28.80
N ILE A 556 -6.90 -5.08 -28.40
CA ILE A 556 -7.35 -6.32 -27.74
C ILE A 556 -7.34 -7.50 -28.71
N VAL A 557 -7.73 -7.25 -29.96
CA VAL A 557 -7.65 -8.27 -31.02
C VAL A 557 -6.20 -8.63 -31.29
N ALA A 558 -5.29 -7.65 -31.36
CA ALA A 558 -3.86 -7.90 -31.57
C ALA A 558 -3.23 -8.66 -30.40
N GLN A 559 -3.58 -8.31 -29.16
CA GLN A 559 -3.09 -8.96 -27.95
C GLN A 559 -3.59 -10.39 -27.77
N ASN A 560 -4.75 -10.74 -28.33
CA ASN A 560 -5.33 -12.09 -28.24
C ASN A 560 -5.35 -12.81 -29.58
N LEU A 561 -4.59 -12.35 -30.59
CA LEU A 561 -4.71 -12.81 -31.98
C LEU A 561 -4.46 -14.32 -32.13
N ASP A 562 -3.61 -14.87 -31.27
CA ASP A 562 -3.30 -16.30 -31.13
C ASP A 562 -4.49 -17.14 -30.64
N LYS A 563 -5.47 -16.54 -29.96
CA LYS A 563 -6.70 -17.18 -29.49
C LYS A 563 -7.82 -17.19 -30.54
N PHE A 564 -7.66 -16.46 -31.65
CA PHE A 564 -8.64 -16.47 -32.74
C PHE A 564 -8.37 -17.65 -33.69
N PRO A 565 -9.41 -18.42 -34.08
CA PRO A 565 -9.23 -19.51 -35.04
C PRO A 565 -8.86 -18.98 -36.43
N GLU A 566 -8.21 -19.83 -37.23
CA GLU A 566 -7.84 -19.50 -38.60
C GLU A 566 -9.04 -18.99 -39.42
N GLY A 567 -8.84 -17.85 -40.08
CA GLY A 567 -9.87 -17.21 -40.91
C GLY A 567 -10.85 -16.30 -40.14
N ALA A 568 -10.82 -16.28 -38.81
CA ALA A 568 -11.66 -15.36 -38.03
C ALA A 568 -11.19 -13.89 -38.16
N VAL A 569 -9.88 -13.67 -38.28
CA VAL A 569 -9.27 -12.37 -38.52
C VAL A 569 -8.50 -12.41 -39.84
N ASP A 570 -8.78 -11.47 -40.73
CA ASP A 570 -7.92 -11.22 -41.90
C ASP A 570 -6.67 -10.48 -41.43
N HIS A 571 -5.61 -11.23 -41.12
CA HIS A 571 -4.36 -10.66 -40.58
C HIS A 571 -3.77 -9.60 -41.52
N ALA A 572 -3.85 -9.77 -42.84
CA ALA A 572 -3.24 -8.85 -43.79
C ALA A 572 -4.02 -7.53 -43.86
N LYS A 573 -5.35 -7.61 -43.89
CA LYS A 573 -6.19 -6.41 -43.76
C LYS A 573 -5.97 -5.74 -42.41
N PHE A 574 -6.02 -6.49 -41.31
CA PHE A 574 -5.90 -5.94 -39.97
C PHE A 574 -4.54 -5.27 -39.72
N ALA A 575 -3.44 -5.87 -40.18
CA ALA A 575 -2.12 -5.28 -40.12
C ALA A 575 -2.03 -3.97 -40.92
N ARG A 576 -2.62 -3.91 -42.13
CA ARG A 576 -2.69 -2.68 -42.92
C ARG A 576 -3.49 -1.59 -42.21
N ASP A 577 -4.66 -1.93 -41.69
CA ASP A 577 -5.52 -0.99 -40.96
C ASP A 577 -4.76 -0.40 -39.74
N LEU A 578 -4.03 -1.22 -38.98
CA LEU A 578 -3.16 -0.77 -37.89
C LEU A 578 -2.01 0.12 -38.38
N LEU A 579 -1.35 -0.26 -39.46
CA LEU A 579 -0.23 0.48 -40.04
C LEU A 579 -0.65 1.89 -40.51
N GLU A 580 -1.86 2.02 -41.06
CA GLU A 580 -2.44 3.26 -41.56
C GLU A 580 -3.03 4.14 -40.44
N SER A 581 -3.30 3.59 -39.26
CA SER A 581 -3.87 4.29 -38.09
C SER A 581 -2.88 5.17 -37.31
N GLY A 582 -1.74 5.50 -37.92
CA GLY A 582 -0.70 6.34 -37.32
C GLY A 582 0.14 5.62 -36.25
N LEU A 583 0.84 6.40 -35.42
CA LEU A 583 1.85 5.87 -34.49
C LEU A 583 1.27 4.87 -33.47
N SER A 584 0.03 5.08 -33.01
CA SER A 584 -0.64 4.17 -32.08
C SER A 584 -0.89 2.79 -32.68
N GLY A 585 -1.42 2.74 -33.91
CA GLY A 585 -1.61 1.47 -34.61
C GLY A 585 -0.30 0.78 -34.98
N GLN A 586 0.71 1.55 -35.40
CA GLN A 586 2.07 1.05 -35.64
C GLN A 586 2.70 0.46 -34.38
N LYS A 587 2.49 1.07 -33.22
CA LYS A 587 2.93 0.55 -31.91
C LYS A 587 2.27 -0.79 -31.61
N ILE A 588 0.94 -0.88 -31.73
CA ILE A 588 0.19 -2.11 -31.50
C ILE A 588 0.71 -3.24 -32.40
N LEU A 589 0.93 -2.94 -33.68
CA LEU A 589 1.42 -3.90 -34.66
C LEU A 589 2.85 -4.38 -34.33
N ALA A 590 3.76 -3.46 -33.99
CA ALA A 590 5.13 -3.81 -33.61
C ALA A 590 5.19 -4.65 -32.32
N GLN A 591 4.39 -4.30 -31.31
CA GLN A 591 4.36 -5.01 -30.03
C GLN A 591 3.81 -6.43 -30.15
N ASN A 592 2.93 -6.70 -31.12
CA ASN A 592 2.28 -8.00 -31.33
C ASN A 592 2.74 -8.71 -32.60
N LEU A 593 3.85 -8.29 -33.22
CA LEU A 593 4.27 -8.72 -34.55
C LEU A 593 4.40 -10.25 -34.67
N ASN A 594 4.88 -10.90 -33.61
CA ASN A 594 5.01 -12.36 -33.50
C ASN A 594 3.68 -13.13 -33.51
N LYS A 595 2.55 -12.46 -33.24
CA LYS A 595 1.20 -13.05 -33.28
C LYS A 595 0.56 -12.96 -34.67
N PHE A 596 1.11 -12.14 -35.57
CA PHE A 596 0.65 -12.07 -36.94
C PHE A 596 1.27 -13.18 -37.79
N ARG A 597 0.55 -13.60 -38.84
CA ARG A 597 1.14 -14.47 -39.87
C ARG A 597 2.30 -13.75 -40.54
N LEU A 598 3.40 -14.46 -40.79
CA LEU A 598 4.64 -13.89 -41.30
C LEU A 598 4.44 -13.06 -42.58
N GLU A 599 3.62 -13.55 -43.51
CA GLU A 599 3.34 -12.91 -44.80
C GLU A 599 2.27 -11.81 -44.72
N ALA A 600 1.60 -11.65 -43.58
CA ALA A 600 0.51 -10.68 -43.43
C ALA A 600 0.99 -9.26 -43.15
N VAL A 601 2.24 -9.10 -42.69
CA VAL A 601 2.80 -7.81 -42.30
C VAL A 601 3.97 -7.45 -43.19
N ASP A 602 3.89 -6.30 -43.86
CA ASP A 602 5.05 -5.68 -44.49
C ASP A 602 5.92 -5.05 -43.39
N GLN A 603 6.84 -5.85 -42.86
CA GLN A 603 7.71 -5.45 -41.75
C GLN A 603 8.66 -4.32 -42.15
N ALA A 604 9.10 -4.29 -43.41
CA ALA A 604 9.96 -3.23 -43.92
C ALA A 604 9.21 -1.90 -43.99
N GLN A 605 7.97 -1.93 -44.45
CA GLN A 605 7.11 -0.76 -44.41
C GLN A 605 6.83 -0.30 -42.97
N LEU A 606 6.58 -1.23 -42.03
CA LEU A 606 6.39 -0.91 -40.61
C LEU A 606 7.64 -0.24 -40.00
N ALA A 607 8.83 -0.81 -40.21
CA ALA A 607 10.08 -0.24 -39.73
C ALA A 607 10.31 1.16 -40.30
N CYS A 608 10.13 1.34 -41.61
CA CYS A 608 10.21 2.65 -42.27
C CYS A 608 9.21 3.66 -41.70
N ARG A 609 7.97 3.26 -41.40
CA ARG A 609 6.95 4.15 -40.81
C ARG A 609 7.33 4.56 -39.38
N LEU A 610 7.79 3.62 -38.57
CA LEU A 610 8.25 3.90 -37.20
C LEU A 610 9.44 4.87 -37.21
N MET A 611 10.39 4.71 -38.13
CA MET A 611 11.51 5.65 -38.27
C MET A 611 11.05 7.07 -38.66
N ASN A 612 10.10 7.19 -39.58
CA ASN A 612 9.66 8.49 -40.08
C ASN A 612 8.63 9.21 -39.20
N ASN A 613 7.87 8.48 -38.37
CA ASN A 613 6.79 9.01 -37.55
C ASN A 613 7.19 9.25 -36.08
N GLY A 614 8.49 9.22 -35.75
CA GLY A 614 8.98 9.39 -34.38
C GLY A 614 8.80 8.17 -33.48
N GLY A 615 8.56 6.99 -34.06
CA GLY A 615 8.42 5.71 -33.36
C GLY A 615 9.71 4.89 -33.23
N VAL A 616 10.88 5.53 -33.27
CA VAL A 616 12.17 4.84 -33.29
C VAL A 616 12.41 4.02 -32.01
N ALA A 617 12.03 4.53 -30.84
CA ALA A 617 12.10 3.75 -29.59
C ALA A 617 11.29 2.45 -29.69
N ILE A 618 10.05 2.54 -30.18
CA ILE A 618 9.18 1.37 -30.39
C ILE A 618 9.83 0.34 -31.32
N LEU A 619 10.48 0.81 -32.41
CA LEU A 619 11.20 -0.08 -33.32
C LEU A 619 12.37 -0.78 -32.61
N VAL A 620 13.20 -0.01 -31.89
CA VAL A 620 14.38 -0.53 -31.15
C VAL A 620 13.98 -1.58 -30.10
N ASP A 621 12.95 -1.29 -29.30
CA ASP A 621 12.45 -2.20 -28.25
C ASP A 621 11.94 -3.53 -28.84
N ASN A 622 11.42 -3.49 -30.07
CA ASN A 622 10.81 -4.64 -30.73
C ASN A 622 11.69 -5.25 -31.83
N LEU A 623 12.96 -4.85 -32.00
CA LEU A 623 13.84 -5.35 -33.09
C LEU A 623 13.91 -6.88 -33.16
N HIS A 624 13.89 -7.55 -32.02
CA HIS A 624 13.92 -9.02 -31.92
C HIS A 624 12.71 -9.72 -32.57
N LYS A 625 11.61 -8.98 -32.82
CA LYS A 625 10.40 -9.48 -33.50
C LYS A 625 10.43 -9.24 -35.01
N PHE A 626 11.30 -8.36 -35.50
CA PHE A 626 11.43 -8.06 -36.92
C PHE A 626 12.38 -9.06 -37.60
N GLN A 627 12.10 -9.35 -38.87
CA GLN A 627 13.04 -10.05 -39.73
C GLN A 627 14.27 -9.15 -39.95
N PRO A 628 15.50 -9.68 -39.84
CA PRO A 628 16.71 -8.87 -40.02
C PRO A 628 16.75 -8.12 -41.37
N GLU A 629 16.24 -8.72 -42.44
CA GLU A 629 16.24 -8.11 -43.77
C GLU A 629 15.21 -6.98 -43.91
N SER A 630 14.26 -6.86 -42.98
CA SER A 630 13.19 -5.86 -43.01
C SER A 630 13.61 -4.52 -42.40
N VAL A 631 14.72 -4.47 -41.66
CA VAL A 631 15.18 -3.24 -41.00
C VAL A 631 16.46 -2.74 -41.67
N ASN A 632 16.47 -1.48 -42.09
CA ASN A 632 17.70 -0.82 -42.52
C ASN A 632 18.53 -0.42 -41.29
N TYR A 633 19.28 -1.37 -40.74
CA TYR A 633 20.06 -1.16 -39.51
C TYR A 633 21.10 -0.04 -39.63
N THR A 634 21.68 0.18 -40.81
CA THR A 634 22.63 1.27 -41.03
C THR A 634 21.94 2.63 -40.94
N GLU A 635 20.76 2.78 -41.55
CA GLU A 635 19.98 4.01 -41.48
C GLU A 635 19.43 4.25 -40.07
N LEU A 636 18.99 3.19 -39.38
CA LEU A 636 18.56 3.24 -37.99
C LEU A 636 19.69 3.69 -37.06
N ALA A 637 20.89 3.11 -37.21
CA ALA A 637 22.06 3.50 -36.44
C ALA A 637 22.44 4.96 -36.71
N GLN A 638 22.43 5.39 -37.97
CA GLN A 638 22.70 6.79 -38.33
C GLN A 638 21.66 7.75 -37.76
N TYR A 639 20.38 7.39 -37.80
CA TYR A 639 19.31 8.17 -37.19
C TYR A 639 19.56 8.35 -35.69
N LEU A 640 19.81 7.25 -34.98
CA LEU A 640 20.10 7.26 -33.53
C LEU A 640 21.35 8.09 -33.21
N MET A 641 22.44 7.91 -33.95
CA MET A 641 23.67 8.69 -33.78
C MET A 641 23.47 10.20 -33.99
N ASN A 642 22.49 10.61 -34.80
CA ASN A 642 22.19 12.00 -35.11
C ASN A 642 21.12 12.62 -34.19
N ASN A 643 20.46 11.82 -33.35
CA ASN A 643 19.38 12.26 -32.46
C ASN A 643 19.87 12.65 -31.05
N GLY A 644 21.02 13.32 -31.00
CA GLY A 644 21.63 13.82 -29.75
C GLY A 644 22.07 12.71 -28.80
N VAL A 645 22.19 13.07 -27.51
CA VAL A 645 22.68 12.16 -26.45
C VAL A 645 21.76 10.96 -26.29
N TYR A 646 20.44 11.18 -26.21
CA TYR A 646 19.44 10.12 -26.04
C TYR A 646 19.51 9.05 -27.15
N GLY A 647 19.68 9.45 -28.41
CA GLY A 647 19.81 8.49 -29.51
C GLY A 647 21.11 7.67 -29.45
N ILE A 648 22.22 8.30 -29.04
CA ILE A 648 23.52 7.63 -28.84
C ILE A 648 23.43 6.60 -27.72
N GLU A 649 22.79 6.94 -26.61
CA GLU A 649 22.58 6.04 -25.46
C GLU A 649 21.69 4.87 -25.85
N THR A 650 20.56 5.15 -26.50
CA THR A 650 19.63 4.12 -27.01
C THR A 650 20.32 3.13 -27.96
N LEU A 651 21.17 3.62 -28.87
CA LEU A 651 21.96 2.76 -29.77
C LEU A 651 22.97 1.90 -29.00
N THR A 652 23.59 2.47 -27.96
CA THR A 652 24.62 1.78 -27.18
C THR A 652 24.02 0.66 -26.33
N ASP A 653 22.89 0.91 -25.67
CA ASP A 653 22.21 -0.09 -24.84
C ASP A 653 21.68 -1.26 -25.67
N ASN A 654 21.40 -1.03 -26.95
CA ASN A 654 20.86 -2.01 -27.88
C ASN A 654 21.88 -2.49 -28.92
N LEU A 655 23.18 -2.23 -28.72
CA LEU A 655 24.21 -2.46 -29.74
C LEU A 655 24.32 -3.94 -30.16
N ASP A 656 24.03 -4.86 -29.25
CA ASP A 656 23.95 -6.31 -29.48
C ASP A 656 22.81 -6.72 -30.43
N LYS A 657 21.79 -5.88 -30.59
CA LYS A 657 20.66 -6.10 -31.52
C LYS A 657 20.97 -5.63 -32.95
N PHE A 658 22.12 -4.99 -33.18
CA PHE A 658 22.55 -4.54 -34.51
C PHE A 658 23.49 -5.57 -35.16
N PRO A 659 23.30 -5.91 -36.44
CA PRO A 659 24.18 -6.84 -37.12
C PRO A 659 25.57 -6.24 -37.31
N TYR A 660 26.58 -7.12 -37.39
CA TYR A 660 27.97 -6.72 -37.59
C TYR A 660 28.14 -5.80 -38.81
N GLY A 661 28.80 -4.66 -38.60
CA GLY A 661 29.05 -3.67 -39.64
C GLY A 661 27.92 -2.65 -39.88
N ALA A 662 26.77 -2.77 -39.19
CA ALA A 662 25.71 -1.76 -39.26
C ALA A 662 26.05 -0.47 -38.49
N VAL A 663 26.89 -0.58 -37.46
CA VAL A 663 27.31 0.54 -36.60
C VAL A 663 28.80 0.77 -36.78
N ASP A 664 29.19 2.03 -36.97
CA ASP A 664 30.60 2.44 -36.86
C ASP A 664 30.92 2.65 -35.38
N HIS A 665 31.49 1.61 -34.74
CA HIS A 665 31.81 1.63 -33.31
C HIS A 665 32.83 2.74 -32.97
N ALA A 666 33.77 3.05 -33.87
CA ALA A 666 34.77 4.10 -33.61
C ALA A 666 34.15 5.51 -33.64
N GLU A 667 33.21 5.75 -34.56
CA GLU A 667 32.39 6.97 -34.57
C GLU A 667 31.54 7.08 -33.32
N LEU A 668 30.85 6.00 -32.94
CA LEU A 668 29.98 5.96 -31.76
C LEU A 668 30.76 6.29 -30.48
N VAL A 669 31.88 5.60 -30.25
CA VAL A 669 32.76 5.83 -29.09
C VAL A 669 33.24 7.28 -29.03
N ARG A 670 33.67 7.84 -30.17
CA ARG A 670 34.14 9.22 -30.21
C ARG A 670 33.05 10.21 -29.83
N ARG A 671 31.80 10.00 -30.29
CA ARG A 671 30.66 10.84 -29.90
C ARG A 671 30.31 10.69 -28.42
N MET A 672 30.33 9.47 -27.89
CA MET A 672 30.08 9.21 -26.47
C MET A 672 31.11 9.90 -25.57
N MET A 673 32.40 9.77 -25.88
CA MET A 673 33.48 10.41 -25.12
C MET A 673 33.39 11.94 -25.17
N ASN A 674 33.01 12.52 -26.32
CA ASN A 674 32.87 13.98 -26.47
C ASN A 674 31.64 14.56 -25.75
N ASN A 675 30.55 13.80 -25.64
CA ASN A 675 29.31 14.24 -25.03
C ASN A 675 29.20 13.88 -23.53
N GLY A 676 30.21 13.24 -22.96
CA GLY A 676 30.26 12.89 -21.53
C GLY A 676 29.60 11.56 -21.15
N SER A 677 29.14 10.75 -22.11
CA SER A 677 28.49 9.44 -21.88
C SER A 677 29.49 8.32 -21.53
N ASN A 678 30.57 8.63 -20.78
CA ASN A 678 31.62 7.68 -20.42
C ASN A 678 31.10 6.55 -19.52
N ALA A 679 30.13 6.83 -18.65
CA ALA A 679 29.49 5.84 -17.78
C ALA A 679 28.79 4.73 -18.59
N ILE A 680 27.94 5.12 -19.54
CA ILE A 680 27.18 4.19 -20.39
C ILE A 680 28.11 3.39 -21.29
N LEU A 681 29.19 4.02 -21.80
CA LEU A 681 30.22 3.32 -22.56
C LEU A 681 30.93 2.24 -21.73
N ALA A 682 31.19 2.49 -20.44
CA ALA A 682 31.78 1.51 -19.54
C ALA A 682 30.81 0.37 -19.19
N CYS A 683 29.53 0.68 -18.96
CA CYS A 683 28.49 -0.31 -18.69
C CYS A 683 28.26 -1.27 -19.87
N ASN A 684 28.46 -0.81 -21.11
CA ASN A 684 28.23 -1.59 -22.33
C ASN A 684 29.54 -2.00 -23.04
N LEU A 685 30.70 -1.94 -22.36
CA LEU A 685 32.02 -2.10 -22.99
C LEU A 685 32.19 -3.43 -23.74
N ASP A 686 31.58 -4.50 -23.23
CA ASP A 686 31.55 -5.85 -23.79
C ASP A 686 30.78 -5.95 -25.12
N LYS A 687 29.88 -5.00 -25.42
CA LYS A 687 29.13 -4.93 -26.68
C LYS A 687 29.92 -4.27 -27.81
N PHE A 688 31.06 -3.62 -27.51
CA PHE A 688 31.88 -2.94 -28.51
C PHE A 688 32.92 -3.88 -29.14
N GLN A 689 33.30 -3.58 -30.38
CA GLN A 689 34.45 -4.24 -31.00
C GLN A 689 35.72 -3.96 -30.17
N PRO A 690 36.59 -4.96 -29.92
CA PRO A 690 37.72 -4.83 -28.99
C PRO A 690 38.65 -3.64 -29.26
N GLU A 691 38.83 -3.27 -30.53
CA GLU A 691 39.71 -2.17 -30.94
C GLU A 691 39.02 -0.79 -31.03
N ALA A 692 37.69 -0.74 -30.88
CA ALA A 692 36.94 0.51 -31.05
C ALA A 692 37.04 1.43 -29.83
N VAL A 693 37.31 0.88 -28.64
CA VAL A 693 37.34 1.64 -27.38
C VAL A 693 38.78 1.73 -26.87
N ASN A 694 39.27 2.96 -26.70
CA ASN A 694 40.48 3.17 -25.90
C ASN A 694 40.14 3.06 -24.41
N GLN A 695 40.22 1.83 -23.89
CA GLN A 695 39.79 1.49 -22.52
C GLN A 695 40.60 2.23 -21.44
N LEU A 696 41.90 2.48 -21.68
CA LEU A 696 42.72 3.26 -20.76
C LEU A 696 42.27 4.72 -20.69
N GLN A 697 41.93 5.32 -21.84
CA GLN A 697 41.40 6.68 -21.89
C GLN A 697 40.03 6.76 -21.22
N LEU A 698 39.17 5.75 -21.44
CA LEU A 698 37.87 5.66 -20.79
C LEU A 698 38.00 5.59 -19.26
N ALA A 699 38.88 4.72 -18.75
CA ALA A 699 39.14 4.59 -17.32
C ALA A 699 39.64 5.92 -16.72
N ARG A 700 40.54 6.63 -17.42
CA ARG A 700 41.01 7.96 -16.97
C ARG A 700 39.89 9.00 -16.93
N ASN A 701 39.04 9.05 -17.96
CA ASN A 701 37.90 9.96 -18.00
C ASN A 701 36.92 9.70 -16.83
N LEU A 702 36.69 8.42 -16.49
CA LEU A 702 35.84 8.04 -15.35
C LEU A 702 36.47 8.48 -14.02
N LEU A 703 37.77 8.27 -13.82
CA LEU A 703 38.46 8.75 -12.61
C LEU A 703 38.38 10.28 -12.46
N GLU A 704 38.48 11.02 -13.58
CA GLU A 704 38.38 12.48 -13.61
C GLU A 704 36.96 12.99 -13.29
N SER A 705 35.93 12.17 -13.50
CA SER A 705 34.52 12.52 -13.18
C SER A 705 34.16 12.43 -11.69
N GLY A 706 35.12 12.07 -10.82
CA GLY A 706 34.94 12.10 -9.37
C GLY A 706 34.59 10.74 -8.77
N GLU A 707 33.86 10.75 -7.65
CA GLU A 707 33.53 9.54 -6.88
C GLU A 707 32.61 8.60 -7.64
N GLU A 708 31.60 9.13 -8.31
CA GLU A 708 30.66 8.38 -9.13
C GLU A 708 31.37 7.59 -10.25
N GLY A 709 32.27 8.23 -11.00
CA GLY A 709 33.04 7.55 -12.04
C GLY A 709 34.02 6.51 -11.51
N ARG A 710 34.56 6.68 -10.29
CA ARG A 710 35.37 5.65 -9.62
C ARG A 710 34.54 4.41 -9.30
N HIS A 711 33.32 4.57 -8.80
CA HIS A 711 32.41 3.44 -8.56
C HIS A 711 32.02 2.74 -9.86
N ILE A 712 31.63 3.48 -10.90
CA ILE A 712 31.26 2.90 -12.20
C ILE A 712 32.42 2.09 -12.80
N LEU A 713 33.66 2.60 -12.70
CA LEU A 713 34.84 1.88 -13.16
C LEU A 713 35.11 0.63 -12.32
N ALA A 714 34.90 0.67 -11.00
CA ALA A 714 35.06 -0.49 -10.12
C ALA A 714 34.03 -1.58 -10.45
N ASP A 715 32.75 -1.22 -10.57
CA ASP A 715 31.64 -2.15 -10.86
C ASP A 715 31.82 -2.85 -12.22
N ASN A 716 32.40 -2.15 -13.19
CA ASN A 716 32.61 -2.67 -14.54
C ASN A 716 34.05 -3.14 -14.80
N LEU A 717 34.91 -3.23 -13.77
CA LEU A 717 36.34 -3.54 -13.94
C LEU A 717 36.58 -4.86 -14.68
N HIS A 718 35.68 -5.83 -14.49
CA HIS A 718 35.70 -7.13 -15.16
C HIS A 718 35.56 -7.06 -16.70
N LYS A 719 35.04 -5.95 -17.25
CA LYS A 719 34.91 -5.70 -18.69
C LYS A 719 36.14 -5.03 -19.31
N PHE A 720 37.01 -4.45 -18.47
CA PHE A 720 38.23 -3.80 -18.94
C PHE A 720 39.36 -4.82 -19.11
N GLN A 721 40.18 -4.63 -20.14
CA GLN A 721 41.51 -5.23 -20.24
C GLN A 721 42.37 -4.76 -19.07
N GLU A 722 43.45 -5.50 -18.76
CA GLU A 722 44.32 -5.18 -17.62
C GLU A 722 44.73 -3.70 -17.60
N LEU A 723 44.15 -2.97 -16.65
CA LEU A 723 44.45 -1.56 -16.42
C LEU A 723 45.77 -1.42 -15.64
N PRO A 724 46.58 -0.39 -15.94
CA PRO A 724 47.80 -0.07 -15.19
C PRO A 724 47.56 0.12 -13.69
N ASP A 725 48.57 -0.18 -12.88
CA ASP A 725 48.50 -0.08 -11.41
C ASP A 725 48.11 1.32 -10.93
N ASP A 726 48.56 2.39 -11.62
CA ASP A 726 48.24 3.79 -11.27
C ASP A 726 46.74 4.15 -11.44
N VAL A 727 46.00 3.34 -12.19
CA VAL A 727 44.54 3.43 -12.35
C VAL A 727 43.85 2.59 -11.27
N ARG A 728 44.36 1.39 -10.99
CA ARG A 728 43.80 0.46 -9.99
C ARG A 728 43.92 1.01 -8.55
N GLU A 729 45.02 1.66 -8.22
CA GLU A 729 45.26 2.28 -6.90
C GLU A 729 44.28 3.43 -6.56
N LYS A 730 43.55 3.94 -7.56
CA LYS A 730 42.57 5.03 -7.41
C LYS A 730 41.13 4.54 -7.28
N LEU A 731 40.90 3.22 -7.32
CA LEU A 731 39.58 2.62 -7.13
C LEU A 731 39.25 2.53 -5.63
N PRO A 732 37.97 2.64 -5.24
CA PRO A 732 37.55 2.37 -3.87
C PRO A 732 37.91 0.92 -3.50
N ALA A 733 38.19 0.69 -2.22
CA ALA A 733 38.32 -0.68 -1.73
C ALA A 733 36.96 -1.38 -1.88
N ILE A 734 36.93 -2.45 -2.67
CA ILE A 734 35.76 -3.32 -2.86
C ILE A 734 35.57 -4.20 -1.64
#